data_AF-A0A839Y727-F1
#
_entry.id   AF-A0A839Y727-F1
#
_cell.length_a   1.000
_cell.length_b   1.000
_cell.length_c   1.000
_cell.angle_alpha   90.00
_cell.angle_beta   90.00
_cell.angle_gamma   90.00
#
_symmetry.space_group_name_H-M   'P 1'
#
loop_
_entity.id
_entity.type
_entity.pdbx_description
1 polymer ?
#
loop_
_entity_poly.entity_id
_entity_poly.type
_entity_poly.pdbx_seq_one_letter_code
_entity_poly.pdbx_strand_id
1 'polypeptide(L)'
;MASKLNTAPRMAGQRIDQGTYGPGDMAALAPVRAGSVGQRATTGPLDGAALSAQPSVAAPTAAAAPIPAFDLSTGRAVTTAFKLYAIDVADPLAKDQWHLQRLGDLQTVWKDYTGKGVTVGVYDSGVQYAHWDLDGNYDASKQVVVDGKVYDGDYRPASGPHGTSVAGLIAAERNGAGGVGVAYGAHVTGVNIFDPYSEDDSKEGIFVNGADLTKFFEAVKQSARYDVTNHSWGGLDYVSTSAARTTAGSFANGMVTALSYGSAEGRGGLGTVHVAAAGNDVIDGQADSWKSDRHIVTVGSYREVDGSSSQYVDSGAHLLVSAPSNDYAELGGTGQVTTDLLGRDGYNTIAKPGGAEDYTDSFGGTSGATPVVSGVVSLILDANSELGWRDVKDILAASAKLPVAFDTGQTAATSTISGLTYVLNNRQFQLNGDDAGWNGGAMHFSNDYGYGAVDAYNAVRLAEVWSLFGAAKTSDNEVSATTGTIRVVKTSVATKADTALTQFHDFVGTPTSFQFRVTQNVDIEHLDLTLNFATLLGDGTSLLNTSAVGLKIKLIAPDGTEGYIDLSDTNATTVTGSSQTFTFGLSGFRGVDTLGTWTFQFEQTAGVFGTYDANRTTVNTLKLDMYGAAPGTGDVYTYTNEFFTMAAIAGEGGRRTLVDSDGGTDWINAAAIASDVTISLKQGGVTSFGGTRAFTIGTGTQIENAVSGDGNDTLLGNALANELHGMRGNDSLFGDAGSDVLFGGLGDDRLDGGSGADVLRGEQGNDTYVVDNRGDVVIEDPNQGTDTVYAAIDYTLGSHVEKLYLTGAARSGTGNGLDNDLYGTGGADSLWGVDGNDLLRGWEGNDKLYGGSGRDTLFGGAGDDRLDGGKDDDTLRGEAGNDTYVVDSRGDQVIELSGEGIDLVLASIDYRLAANVENLTLSGSAYSGTGNALNNVIRGSAGANALSGEAGNDTLIGGGGDDLLTGGSGSDRFVFADGFGKDTIRDFGRGDTIDIAAYTLDGAPIVTDVGSDTLIDLGDGNTILLKGIQPGQLSFTGDAFGYVG
;
A
#
# COMPACT_ATOMS: atom_id res chain seq x y z
N MET A 1 54.06 25.35 60.51
CA MET A 1 53.06 26.03 61.36
C MET A 1 52.79 27.41 60.79
N ALA A 2 51.57 27.92 60.98
CA ALA A 2 51.17 29.33 60.86
C ALA A 2 51.16 30.03 59.46
N SER A 3 49.93 30.29 59.01
CA SER A 3 49.38 31.60 58.60
C SER A 3 49.77 32.32 57.28
N LYS A 4 48.70 32.55 56.48
CA LYS A 4 48.27 33.82 55.84
C LYS A 4 49.02 34.41 54.63
N LEU A 5 48.19 35.09 53.81
CA LEU A 5 48.46 36.21 52.88
C LEU A 5 49.03 35.92 51.47
N ASN A 6 48.10 35.80 50.51
CA ASN A 6 47.82 36.82 49.48
C ASN A 6 49.00 37.51 48.75
N THR A 7 49.09 37.35 47.43
CA THR A 7 49.15 38.47 46.44
C THR A 7 49.13 37.96 44.98
N ALA A 8 48.22 38.50 44.16
CA ALA A 8 48.30 38.45 42.69
C ALA A 8 49.31 39.49 42.16
N PRO A 9 49.71 39.50 40.86
CA PRO A 9 48.96 40.35 39.90
C PRO A 9 49.03 40.00 38.38
N ARG A 10 48.06 40.54 37.61
CA ARG A 10 48.06 40.93 36.15
C ARG A 10 48.15 39.80 35.10
N MET A 11 47.18 39.62 34.19
CA MET A 11 46.59 40.47 33.12
C MET A 11 47.35 40.46 31.77
N ALA A 12 46.71 39.87 30.75
CA ALA A 12 46.63 40.33 29.35
C ALA A 12 45.65 39.40 28.57
N GLY A 13 44.63 39.88 27.82
CA GLY A 13 44.04 41.22 27.75
C GLY A 13 43.03 41.38 26.59
N GLN A 14 42.11 42.37 26.72
CA GLN A 14 41.15 42.86 25.70
C GLN A 14 40.02 41.88 25.30
N ARG A 15 38.77 42.29 25.00
CA ARG A 15 38.12 43.59 24.64
C ARG A 15 36.59 43.44 24.84
N ILE A 16 35.67 44.43 24.81
CA ILE A 16 35.68 45.91 24.66
C ILE A 16 34.65 46.48 25.69
N ASP A 17 34.70 47.77 26.04
CA ASP A 17 33.60 48.50 26.71
C ASP A 17 32.35 48.67 25.83
N GLN A 18 31.17 48.78 26.46
CA GLN A 18 29.93 49.24 25.81
C GLN A 18 30.04 50.72 25.41
N GLY A 19 30.37 50.97 24.14
CA GLY A 19 30.31 52.29 23.53
C GLY A 19 28.85 52.71 23.26
N THR A 20 28.50 53.91 23.69
CA THR A 20 27.18 54.53 23.47
C THR A 20 26.88 54.71 21.99
N TYR A 21 25.92 53.95 21.45
CA TYR A 21 25.29 54.27 20.17
C TYR A 21 24.07 55.18 20.37
N GLY A 22 24.04 56.28 19.62
CA GLY A 22 22.89 57.19 19.58
C GLY A 22 21.71 56.63 18.78
N PRO A 23 20.55 57.31 18.81
CA PRO A 23 19.35 56.81 18.14
C PRO A 23 19.50 56.89 16.61
N GLY A 24 19.50 55.73 15.96
CA GLY A 24 19.52 55.57 14.51
C GLY A 24 19.60 54.09 14.12
N ASP A 25 18.50 53.56 13.60
CA ASP A 25 18.38 52.31 12.84
C ASP A 25 18.99 51.03 13.44
N MET A 26 18.34 50.50 14.48
CA MET A 26 18.22 49.05 14.66
C MET A 26 16.77 48.68 14.97
N ALA A 27 16.06 48.15 13.96
CA ALA A 27 14.80 47.44 14.16
C ALA A 27 15.11 46.04 14.72
N ALA A 28 14.79 45.81 15.98
CA ALA A 28 15.10 44.55 16.66
C ALA A 28 14.16 43.42 16.17
N LEU A 29 14.75 42.34 15.64
CA LEU A 29 14.08 41.06 15.42
C LEU A 29 14.13 40.23 16.71
N ALA A 30 13.07 39.46 16.98
CA ALA A 30 12.95 38.64 18.18
C ALA A 30 13.85 37.38 18.10
N PRO A 31 14.34 36.86 19.25
CA PRO A 31 15.19 35.66 19.26
C PRO A 31 14.38 34.38 18.98
N VAL A 32 14.85 33.58 18.03
CA VAL A 32 14.34 32.20 17.80
C VAL A 32 14.82 31.30 18.93
N ARG A 33 13.98 30.36 19.38
CA ARG A 33 14.26 29.43 20.49
C ARG A 33 13.86 28.00 20.13
N ALA A 34 14.61 27.02 20.65
CA ALA A 34 14.08 25.66 20.83
C ALA A 34 12.92 25.70 21.86
N GLY A 35 11.94 24.81 21.70
CA GLY A 35 10.66 24.89 22.42
C GLY A 35 10.81 24.99 23.94
N SER A 36 10.20 26.01 24.55
CA SER A 36 10.22 26.21 26.00
C SER A 36 8.80 26.36 26.55
N VAL A 37 8.39 25.46 27.44
CA VAL A 37 7.12 25.58 28.19
C VAL A 37 7.21 26.77 29.15
N GLY A 38 6.74 27.93 28.70
CA GLY A 38 6.82 29.19 29.44
C GLY A 38 5.57 29.47 30.26
N GLN A 39 5.58 29.13 31.56
CA GLN A 39 4.48 29.55 32.45
C GLN A 39 4.37 31.07 32.54
N ARG A 40 3.19 31.63 32.19
CA ARG A 40 2.84 33.03 32.48
C ARG A 40 2.63 33.23 33.99
N ALA A 41 3.64 33.75 34.67
CA ALA A 41 3.51 34.36 36.00
C ALA A 41 3.89 35.85 35.93
N THR A 42 3.14 36.70 36.63
CA THR A 42 3.14 38.15 36.43
C THR A 42 4.28 38.91 37.14
N THR A 43 4.90 39.82 36.39
CA THR A 43 5.66 41.02 36.86
C THR A 43 6.88 40.84 37.77
N GLY A 44 8.09 41.03 37.21
CA GLY A 44 9.35 41.27 37.93
C GLY A 44 10.53 41.42 36.98
N PRO A 45 11.54 42.29 37.23
CA PRO A 45 12.63 42.52 36.29
C PRO A 45 13.65 41.37 36.27
N LEU A 46 14.11 41.00 35.08
CA LEU A 46 15.09 39.95 34.85
C LEU A 46 16.52 40.48 35.04
N ASP A 47 17.32 39.75 35.80
CA ASP A 47 18.79 39.88 35.85
C ASP A 47 19.40 38.49 35.63
N GLY A 48 20.56 38.42 34.97
CA GLY A 48 21.01 37.19 34.30
C GLY A 48 21.56 36.09 35.22
N ALA A 49 21.12 34.85 35.02
CA ALA A 49 21.75 33.65 35.59
C ALA A 49 21.57 32.43 34.66
N ALA A 50 22.47 31.45 34.81
CA ALA A 50 22.64 30.32 33.89
C ALA A 50 21.51 29.29 33.92
N LEU A 51 21.46 28.46 32.86
CA LEU A 51 20.81 27.16 32.84
C LEU A 51 21.36 26.28 33.97
N SER A 52 20.62 26.20 35.07
CA SER A 52 20.83 25.21 36.13
C SER A 52 19.54 24.45 36.36
N ALA A 53 19.67 23.13 36.55
CA ALA A 53 18.61 22.15 36.77
C ALA A 53 17.35 22.70 37.46
N GLN A 54 16.18 22.30 36.94
CA GLN A 54 14.94 22.32 37.71
C GLN A 54 15.20 21.69 39.09
N PRO A 55 14.87 22.36 40.20
CA PRO A 55 15.03 21.74 41.51
C PRO A 55 14.14 20.50 41.57
N SER A 56 14.68 19.38 42.03
CA SER A 56 13.95 18.12 42.17
C SER A 56 12.66 18.32 42.96
N VAL A 57 11.54 18.43 42.27
CA VAL A 57 10.22 18.33 42.91
C VAL A 57 10.14 16.91 43.45
N ALA A 58 9.90 16.76 44.75
CA ALA A 58 9.74 15.45 45.35
C ALA A 58 8.63 14.68 44.61
N ALA A 59 8.84 13.37 44.39
CA ALA A 59 7.95 12.51 43.63
C ALA A 59 6.46 12.79 43.95
N PRO A 60 5.59 12.92 42.94
CA PRO A 60 4.25 13.45 43.12
C PRO A 60 3.48 12.68 44.19
N THR A 61 3.09 13.38 45.25
CA THR A 61 2.31 12.81 46.35
C THR A 61 0.90 12.49 45.87
N ALA A 62 0.73 11.26 45.40
CA ALA A 62 -0.45 10.77 44.67
C ALA A 62 -0.72 11.57 43.38
N ALA A 63 -0.53 10.92 42.23
CA ALA A 63 -1.12 11.41 41.00
C ALA A 63 -2.62 11.64 41.23
N ALA A 64 -3.09 12.86 40.98
CA ALA A 64 -4.53 13.10 40.92
C ALA A 64 -5.11 12.16 39.85
N ALA A 65 -6.29 11.60 40.09
CA ALA A 65 -6.96 10.84 39.04
C ALA A 65 -7.09 11.75 37.80
N PRO A 66 -6.77 11.26 36.59
CA PRO A 66 -6.75 12.08 35.38
C PRO A 66 -8.09 12.79 35.24
N ILE A 67 -8.05 14.08 34.92
CA ILE A 67 -9.25 14.90 34.78
C ILE A 67 -9.83 14.61 33.38
N PRO A 68 -10.97 13.91 33.27
CA PRO A 68 -11.59 13.71 31.97
C PRO A 68 -12.04 15.06 31.42
N ALA A 69 -11.84 15.30 30.12
CA ALA A 69 -12.49 16.42 29.47
C ALA A 69 -14.02 16.23 29.48
N PHE A 70 -14.74 17.35 29.52
CA PHE A 70 -16.19 17.38 29.38
C PHE A 70 -16.59 18.33 28.26
N ASP A 71 -17.59 17.96 27.49
CA ASP A 71 -18.35 18.84 26.61
C ASP A 71 -19.15 19.83 27.47
N LEU A 72 -18.90 21.13 27.29
CA LEU A 72 -19.54 22.22 28.03
C LEU A 72 -21.02 22.41 27.66
N SER A 73 -21.43 22.02 26.46
CA SER A 73 -22.79 22.19 25.96
C SER A 73 -23.74 21.13 26.55
N THR A 74 -23.24 19.89 26.75
CA THR A 74 -24.05 18.77 27.31
C THR A 74 -23.70 18.40 28.75
N GLY A 75 -22.54 18.84 29.27
CA GLY A 75 -22.00 18.45 30.57
C GLY A 75 -21.54 16.98 30.65
N ARG A 76 -21.34 16.32 29.51
CA ARG A 76 -20.94 14.91 29.41
C ARG A 76 -19.43 14.78 29.23
N ALA A 77 -18.87 13.66 29.68
CA ALA A 77 -17.46 13.36 29.45
C ALA A 77 -17.20 13.16 27.94
N VAL A 78 -16.04 13.60 27.47
CA VAL A 78 -15.57 13.35 26.11
C VAL A 78 -15.32 11.85 25.94
N THR A 79 -15.83 11.29 24.85
CA THR A 79 -15.59 9.88 24.49
C THR A 79 -14.53 9.80 23.41
N THR A 80 -13.47 9.05 23.69
CA THR A 80 -12.47 8.64 22.69
C THR A 80 -13.14 7.92 21.53
N ALA A 81 -12.90 8.37 20.30
CA ALA A 81 -13.40 7.68 19.10
C ALA A 81 -12.46 6.56 18.60
N PHE A 82 -11.24 6.47 19.15
CA PHE A 82 -10.21 5.54 18.70
C PHE A 82 -10.37 4.09 19.19
N LYS A 83 -10.16 3.15 18.26
CA LYS A 83 -9.68 1.78 18.56
C LYS A 83 -8.17 1.83 18.82
N LEU A 84 -7.71 1.18 19.90
CA LEU A 84 -6.29 1.00 20.20
C LEU A 84 -5.78 -0.31 19.61
N TYR A 85 -4.56 -0.30 19.08
CA TYR A 85 -3.88 -1.47 18.52
C TYR A 85 -2.66 -1.80 19.38
N ALA A 86 -2.44 -3.09 19.65
CA ALA A 86 -1.28 -3.51 20.43
C ALA A 86 0.02 -3.33 19.61
N ILE A 87 1.16 -3.15 20.28
CA ILE A 87 2.50 -3.17 19.69
C ILE A 87 3.27 -4.32 20.33
N ASP A 88 3.60 -5.34 19.54
CA ASP A 88 4.30 -6.56 19.96
C ASP A 88 5.64 -6.65 19.22
N VAL A 89 6.66 -6.03 19.80
CA VAL A 89 8.03 -6.00 19.31
C VAL A 89 8.99 -6.38 20.43
N ALA A 90 10.22 -6.76 20.10
CA ALA A 90 11.20 -7.22 21.09
C ALA A 90 11.74 -6.08 21.99
N ASP A 91 11.62 -4.86 21.48
CA ASP A 91 12.16 -3.62 22.02
C ASP A 91 11.42 -3.22 23.32
N PRO A 92 12.08 -3.27 24.49
CA PRO A 92 11.41 -3.38 25.79
C PRO A 92 10.60 -2.14 26.21
N LEU A 93 10.83 -0.97 25.61
CA LEU A 93 10.10 0.26 25.89
C LEU A 93 8.96 0.52 24.89
N ALA A 94 8.87 -0.23 23.79
CA ALA A 94 7.82 -0.02 22.78
C ALA A 94 6.40 -0.25 23.32
N LYS A 95 6.26 -1.10 24.34
CA LYS A 95 5.02 -1.27 25.10
C LYS A 95 4.54 0.02 25.80
N ASP A 96 5.48 0.89 26.16
CA ASP A 96 5.27 2.15 26.88
C ASP A 96 5.13 3.33 25.89
N GLN A 97 5.41 3.12 24.60
CA GLN A 97 5.15 4.05 23.49
C GLN A 97 3.66 4.05 23.08
N TRP A 98 2.78 4.53 23.97
CA TRP A 98 1.33 4.62 23.77
C TRP A 98 0.91 5.32 22.46
N HIS A 99 1.75 6.23 21.95
CA HIS A 99 1.50 6.98 20.73
C HIS A 99 1.43 6.08 19.48
N LEU A 100 2.19 4.99 19.42
CA LEU A 100 2.17 4.03 18.31
C LEU A 100 0.80 3.32 18.20
N GLN A 101 0.18 3.03 19.34
CA GLN A 101 -1.14 2.38 19.44
C GLN A 101 -2.29 3.23 18.87
N ARG A 102 -2.03 4.51 18.56
CA ARG A 102 -2.99 5.46 17.96
C ARG A 102 -2.89 5.53 16.43
N LEU A 103 -1.93 4.86 15.79
CA LEU A 103 -1.65 5.00 14.36
C LEU A 103 -2.38 3.98 13.46
N GLY A 104 -3.46 3.36 13.94
CA GLY A 104 -4.12 2.26 13.24
C GLY A 104 -3.43 0.93 13.51
N ASP A 105 -3.63 -0.09 12.66
CA ASP A 105 -2.91 -1.36 12.79
C ASP A 105 -1.48 -1.29 12.25
N LEU A 106 -0.64 -0.52 12.94
CA LEU A 106 0.76 -0.29 12.57
C LEU A 106 1.57 -1.60 12.50
N GLN A 107 1.20 -2.65 13.25
CA GLN A 107 1.87 -3.95 13.13
C GLN A 107 1.69 -4.59 11.75
N THR A 108 0.51 -4.43 11.14
CA THR A 108 0.22 -4.98 9.82
C THR A 108 0.97 -4.19 8.76
N VAL A 109 1.01 -2.85 8.86
CA VAL A 109 1.89 -2.00 8.03
C VAL A 109 3.34 -2.43 8.12
N TRP A 110 3.87 -2.68 9.32
CA TRP A 110 5.27 -3.06 9.56
C TRP A 110 5.69 -4.46 9.05
N LYS A 111 4.76 -5.25 8.50
CA LYS A 111 5.11 -6.46 7.74
C LYS A 111 5.60 -6.10 6.34
N ASP A 112 5.02 -5.05 5.77
CA ASP A 112 5.17 -4.65 4.37
C ASP A 112 6.16 -3.48 4.23
N TYR A 113 5.99 -2.44 5.07
CA TYR A 113 6.75 -1.18 5.01
C TYR A 113 7.28 -0.75 6.37
N THR A 114 8.48 -0.19 6.35
CA THR A 114 9.23 0.20 7.55
C THR A 114 9.83 1.62 7.45
N GLY A 115 9.62 2.31 6.32
CA GLY A 115 10.30 3.56 5.95
C GLY A 115 11.55 3.33 5.12
N LYS A 116 11.77 2.11 4.63
CA LYS A 116 13.02 1.65 4.04
C LYS A 116 13.38 2.47 2.80
N GLY A 117 14.62 2.92 2.73
CA GLY A 117 15.12 3.72 1.61
C GLY A 117 14.69 5.20 1.62
N VAL A 118 13.77 5.59 2.51
CA VAL A 118 13.35 6.98 2.69
C VAL A 118 14.34 7.72 3.59
N THR A 119 14.71 8.95 3.22
CA THR A 119 15.67 9.80 3.94
C THR A 119 14.99 11.03 4.55
N VAL A 120 15.26 11.27 5.85
CA VAL A 120 14.59 12.30 6.65
C VAL A 120 15.59 13.29 7.23
N GLY A 121 15.47 14.57 6.84
CA GLY A 121 16.27 15.66 7.39
C GLY A 121 15.66 16.24 8.66
N VAL A 122 16.31 16.07 9.81
CA VAL A 122 15.86 16.59 11.11
C VAL A 122 16.50 17.95 11.37
N TYR A 123 15.79 19.03 11.03
CA TYR A 123 16.27 20.41 11.20
C TYR A 123 16.03 20.87 12.63
N ASP A 124 17.06 20.83 13.49
CA ASP A 124 16.94 21.07 14.92
C ASP A 124 18.28 21.55 15.55
N SER A 125 18.55 21.19 16.80
CA SER A 125 19.80 21.37 17.52
C SER A 125 20.90 20.37 17.13
N GLY A 126 20.54 19.33 16.36
CA GLY A 126 21.40 18.22 16.00
C GLY A 126 20.87 16.88 16.48
N VAL A 127 21.43 15.80 15.95
CA VAL A 127 21.07 14.42 16.29
C VAL A 127 22.32 13.70 16.78
N GLN A 128 22.23 13.00 17.91
CA GLN A 128 23.32 12.17 18.42
C GLN A 128 23.48 10.90 17.57
N TYR A 129 24.21 11.01 16.46
CA TYR A 129 24.40 9.96 15.45
C TYR A 129 25.06 8.65 15.95
N ALA A 130 25.60 8.63 17.18
CA ALA A 130 26.15 7.44 17.81
C ALA A 130 25.36 7.04 19.08
N HIS A 131 24.09 7.42 19.14
CA HIS A 131 23.09 6.77 19.98
C HIS A 131 22.84 5.36 19.40
N TRP A 132 22.93 4.31 20.23
CA TRP A 132 22.86 2.90 19.79
C TRP A 132 21.51 2.46 19.20
N ASP A 133 20.51 3.35 19.28
CA ASP A 133 19.16 3.18 18.74
C ASP A 133 18.95 3.98 17.45
N LEU A 134 19.99 4.65 16.95
CA LEU A 134 19.98 5.51 15.76
C LEU A 134 21.22 5.32 14.85
N ASP A 135 22.27 4.62 15.28
CA ASP A 135 23.57 4.62 14.60
C ASP A 135 23.62 3.72 13.37
N GLY A 136 22.76 2.69 13.29
CA GLY A 136 22.46 1.95 12.07
C GLY A 136 21.57 2.71 11.08
N ASN A 137 20.71 3.61 11.58
CA ASN A 137 19.79 4.41 10.77
C ASN A 137 20.32 5.80 10.36
N TYR A 138 21.40 6.31 10.97
CA TYR A 138 21.90 7.65 10.65
C TYR A 138 22.67 7.72 9.32
N ASP A 139 22.21 8.54 8.37
CA ASP A 139 22.88 8.75 7.08
C ASP A 139 23.79 10.00 7.09
N ALA A 140 25.08 9.77 7.25
CA ALA A 140 26.12 10.81 7.18
C ALA A 140 26.41 11.31 5.75
N SER A 141 25.94 10.64 4.70
CA SER A 141 26.18 11.06 3.30
C SER A 141 25.29 12.22 2.86
N LYS A 142 24.14 12.40 3.51
CA LYS A 142 23.13 13.43 3.21
C LYS A 142 23.35 14.77 3.96
N GLN A 143 24.37 14.84 4.82
CA GLN A 143 24.66 16.02 5.65
C GLN A 143 24.68 17.34 4.88
N VAL A 144 24.06 18.37 5.44
CA VAL A 144 23.98 19.72 4.84
C VAL A 144 25.34 20.41 4.92
N VAL A 145 25.77 21.02 3.81
CA VAL A 145 27.06 21.72 3.70
C VAL A 145 26.88 23.11 3.11
N VAL A 146 27.30 24.15 3.84
CA VAL A 146 27.33 25.54 3.36
C VAL A 146 28.75 26.10 3.53
N ASP A 147 29.28 26.74 2.50
CA ASP A 147 30.67 27.24 2.43
C ASP A 147 31.76 26.20 2.78
N GLY A 148 31.48 24.92 2.56
CA GLY A 148 32.39 23.80 2.88
C GLY A 148 32.40 23.41 4.35
N LYS A 149 31.50 23.95 5.18
CA LYS A 149 31.32 23.57 6.59
C LYS A 149 30.08 22.67 6.72
N VAL A 150 30.16 21.62 7.53
CA VAL A 150 29.12 20.57 7.70
C VAL A 150 28.20 20.92 8.87
N TYR A 151 26.89 20.83 8.66
CA TYR A 151 25.83 21.25 9.61
C TYR A 151 25.11 20.03 10.24
N ASP A 152 25.83 18.96 10.58
CA ASP A 152 25.28 17.61 10.80
C ASP A 152 24.65 17.31 12.17
N GLY A 153 24.73 18.27 13.10
CA GLY A 153 24.49 18.01 14.52
C GLY A 153 25.77 17.64 15.24
N ASP A 154 26.01 18.25 16.41
CA ASP A 154 27.06 17.72 17.27
C ASP A 154 26.57 16.46 17.98
N TYR A 155 27.51 15.60 18.38
CA TYR A 155 27.23 14.44 19.23
C TYR A 155 26.72 14.86 20.63
N ARG A 156 26.91 16.14 21.01
CA ARG A 156 26.51 16.71 22.32
C ARG A 156 26.03 18.16 22.20
N PRO A 157 24.83 18.42 21.64
CA PRO A 157 24.26 19.77 21.62
C PRO A 157 24.15 20.34 23.04
N ALA A 158 24.73 21.53 23.23
CA ALA A 158 24.64 22.29 24.48
C ALA A 158 23.17 22.59 24.83
N SER A 159 22.32 22.84 23.82
CA SER A 159 20.89 23.11 23.96
C SER A 159 20.03 21.95 24.48
N GLY A 160 20.56 20.71 24.55
CA GLY A 160 19.85 19.54 25.08
C GLY A 160 19.34 18.56 24.01
N PRO A 161 18.56 17.54 24.40
CA PRO A 161 18.36 16.33 23.60
C PRO A 161 17.34 16.42 22.47
N HIS A 162 16.69 17.57 22.30
CA HIS A 162 15.48 17.74 21.48
C HIS A 162 15.55 17.07 20.09
N GLY A 163 16.57 17.37 19.28
CA GLY A 163 16.71 16.78 17.94
C GLY A 163 16.97 15.27 17.94
N THR A 164 17.59 14.74 18.99
CA THR A 164 17.78 13.29 19.16
C THR A 164 16.45 12.60 19.49
N SER A 165 15.65 13.16 20.40
CA SER A 165 14.31 12.64 20.71
C SER A 165 13.34 12.72 19.52
N VAL A 166 13.45 13.76 18.69
CA VAL A 166 12.73 13.87 17.40
C VAL A 166 13.15 12.76 16.45
N ALA A 167 14.45 12.49 16.30
CA ALA A 167 14.95 11.42 15.44
C ALA A 167 14.48 10.02 15.90
N GLY A 168 14.47 9.75 17.21
CA GLY A 168 13.99 8.48 17.76
C GLY A 168 12.51 8.18 17.49
N LEU A 169 11.64 9.20 17.57
CA LEU A 169 10.22 9.02 17.24
C LEU A 169 9.98 8.71 15.74
N ILE A 170 10.89 9.15 14.87
CA ILE A 170 10.85 8.86 13.44
C ILE A 170 11.41 7.46 13.18
N ALA A 171 12.66 7.21 13.57
CA ALA A 171 13.46 6.07 13.11
C ALA A 171 14.41 5.50 14.18
N ALA A 172 13.99 5.45 15.46
CA ALA A 172 14.64 4.54 16.39
C ALA A 172 14.56 3.10 15.86
N GLU A 173 15.67 2.38 15.95
CA GLU A 173 15.82 1.04 15.38
C GLU A 173 14.91 0.00 16.05
N ARG A 174 14.67 -1.12 15.36
CA ARG A 174 13.98 -2.30 15.92
C ARG A 174 15.02 -3.38 16.26
N ASN A 175 15.91 -3.06 17.20
CA ASN A 175 17.16 -3.79 17.47
C ASN A 175 17.09 -4.74 18.70
N GLY A 176 15.97 -4.74 19.44
CA GLY A 176 15.77 -5.50 20.68
C GLY A 176 16.17 -4.76 21.96
N ALA A 177 16.46 -3.46 21.87
CA ALA A 177 16.71 -2.53 22.96
C ALA A 177 15.85 -1.27 22.77
N GLY A 178 15.79 -0.40 23.77
CA GLY A 178 15.08 0.89 23.61
C GLY A 178 13.59 0.77 23.30
N GLY A 179 13.12 1.75 22.51
CA GLY A 179 11.79 1.78 21.92
C GLY A 179 11.86 1.41 20.45
N VAL A 180 10.98 1.96 19.62
CA VAL A 180 11.03 1.83 18.17
C VAL A 180 10.46 3.09 17.52
N GLY A 181 11.01 3.50 16.37
CA GLY A 181 10.48 4.61 15.57
C GLY A 181 9.24 4.19 14.79
N VAL A 182 8.39 5.16 14.43
CA VAL A 182 7.23 4.90 13.54
C VAL A 182 7.68 4.28 12.20
N ALA A 183 8.82 4.74 11.69
CA ALA A 183 9.48 4.29 10.47
C ALA A 183 10.91 3.81 10.80
N TYR A 184 11.03 2.71 11.55
CA TYR A 184 12.30 2.18 12.06
C TYR A 184 13.29 1.69 10.99
N GLY A 185 12.90 1.64 9.71
CA GLY A 185 13.76 1.37 8.56
C GLY A 185 14.16 2.62 7.75
N ALA A 186 13.68 3.81 8.13
CA ALA A 186 14.03 5.07 7.49
C ALA A 186 15.40 5.58 7.95
N HIS A 187 16.07 6.32 7.07
CA HIS A 187 17.35 6.96 7.39
C HIS A 187 17.16 8.39 7.86
N VAL A 188 17.83 8.76 8.96
CA VAL A 188 17.77 10.12 9.53
C VAL A 188 19.11 10.84 9.39
N THR A 189 19.06 12.15 9.14
CA THR A 189 20.24 13.02 9.19
C THR A 189 19.92 14.26 10.00
N GLY A 190 20.76 14.57 10.99
CA GLY A 190 20.64 15.81 11.74
C GLY A 190 21.06 17.03 10.91
N VAL A 191 20.32 18.12 11.05
CA VAL A 191 20.72 19.44 10.53
C VAL A 191 20.69 20.45 11.68
N ASN A 192 21.86 20.88 12.14
CA ASN A 192 21.98 21.84 13.24
C ASN A 192 21.75 23.27 12.76
N ILE A 193 20.68 23.88 13.25
CA ILE A 193 20.32 25.28 13.04
C ILE A 193 20.32 26.12 14.33
N PHE A 194 20.44 25.48 15.52
CA PHE A 194 20.24 26.11 16.83
C PHE A 194 21.46 26.19 17.75
N ASP A 195 22.54 25.43 17.54
CA ASP A 195 23.66 25.38 18.50
C ASP A 195 24.98 25.98 17.95
N PRO A 196 25.54 27.03 18.59
CA PRO A 196 26.80 27.64 18.15
C PRO A 196 28.07 26.89 18.54
N TYR A 197 28.06 25.93 19.48
CA TYR A 197 29.28 25.24 19.93
C TYR A 197 29.02 23.80 20.35
N SER A 198 30.01 22.93 20.23
CA SER A 198 30.02 21.65 20.97
C SER A 198 30.22 21.89 22.46
N GLU A 199 29.84 20.92 23.31
CA GLU A 199 30.00 20.99 24.79
C GLU A 199 31.44 21.35 25.25
N ASP A 200 32.45 21.05 24.43
CA ASP A 200 33.87 21.26 24.71
C ASP A 200 34.51 22.45 23.97
N ASP A 201 33.71 23.30 23.30
CA ASP A 201 34.13 24.40 22.41
C ASP A 201 35.07 23.95 21.25
N SER A 202 35.28 22.64 21.02
CA SER A 202 36.28 22.13 20.08
C SER A 202 35.81 22.12 18.62
N LYS A 203 34.50 21.98 18.40
CA LYS A 203 33.85 22.24 17.12
C LYS A 203 33.15 23.59 17.23
N GLU A 204 33.54 24.51 16.35
CA GLU A 204 32.77 25.72 16.09
C GLU A 204 31.43 25.28 15.47
N GLY A 205 30.39 25.18 16.28
CA GLY A 205 29.03 24.86 15.83
C GLY A 205 28.54 25.91 14.83
N ILE A 206 27.52 25.57 14.06
CA ILE A 206 27.04 26.46 12.98
C ILE A 206 25.60 26.89 13.23
N PHE A 207 25.48 27.62 14.34
CA PHE A 207 24.35 28.48 14.60
C PHE A 207 24.08 29.41 13.42
N VAL A 208 22.90 29.28 12.83
CA VAL A 208 22.39 30.27 11.89
C VAL A 208 21.06 30.87 12.33
N ASN A 209 20.87 30.95 13.65
CA ASN A 209 19.81 31.73 14.26
C ASN A 209 20.08 33.23 14.06
N GLY A 210 19.43 33.82 13.06
CA GLY A 210 19.23 35.27 12.90
C GLY A 210 20.43 36.15 12.53
N ALA A 211 21.68 35.70 12.76
CA ALA A 211 22.87 36.53 12.53
C ALA A 211 23.32 36.61 11.05
N ASP A 212 23.12 35.54 10.27
CA ASP A 212 23.34 35.51 8.82
C ASP A 212 22.24 34.68 8.15
N LEU A 213 21.09 35.31 7.92
CA LEU A 213 19.91 34.69 7.30
C LEU A 213 20.22 34.08 5.92
N THR A 214 21.26 34.54 5.22
CA THR A 214 21.67 34.00 3.91
C THR A 214 22.07 32.53 4.02
N LYS A 215 22.94 32.21 4.98
CA LYS A 215 23.41 30.83 5.21
C LYS A 215 22.30 29.94 5.78
N PHE A 216 21.37 30.53 6.53
CA PHE A 216 20.23 29.81 7.10
C PHE A 216 19.29 29.34 6.01
N PHE A 217 18.88 30.24 5.11
CA PHE A 217 18.04 29.86 3.97
C PHE A 217 18.76 28.93 3.00
N GLU A 218 20.08 29.03 2.83
CA GLU A 218 20.84 28.05 2.02
C GLU A 218 20.89 26.66 2.66
N ALA A 219 20.97 26.56 4.00
CA ALA A 219 20.86 25.29 4.72
C ALA A 219 19.43 24.70 4.64
N VAL A 220 18.40 25.52 4.81
CA VAL A 220 16.98 25.12 4.68
C VAL A 220 16.65 24.74 3.23
N LYS A 221 17.21 25.41 2.23
CA LYS A 221 17.05 25.08 0.80
C LYS A 221 17.65 23.71 0.44
N GLN A 222 18.66 23.25 1.17
CA GLN A 222 19.18 21.88 1.04
C GLN A 222 18.24 20.80 1.60
N SER A 223 17.04 21.17 2.06
CA SER A 223 15.93 20.24 2.30
C SER A 223 15.62 19.36 1.08
N ALA A 224 15.81 19.89 -0.13
CA ALA A 224 15.71 19.16 -1.41
C ALA A 224 16.59 17.89 -1.53
N ARG A 225 17.54 17.67 -0.60
CA ARG A 225 18.35 16.44 -0.52
C ARG A 225 17.60 15.25 0.07
N TYR A 226 16.55 15.52 0.83
CA TYR A 226 15.79 14.56 1.62
C TYR A 226 14.44 14.30 0.99
N ASP A 227 13.86 13.16 1.33
CA ASP A 227 12.51 12.82 0.92
C ASP A 227 11.48 13.51 1.82
N VAL A 228 11.80 13.58 3.12
CA VAL A 228 11.01 14.25 4.16
C VAL A 228 11.92 15.20 4.94
N THR A 229 11.41 16.35 5.40
CA THR A 229 12.08 17.12 6.46
C THR A 229 11.18 17.39 7.65
N ASN A 230 11.76 17.27 8.84
CA ASN A 230 11.11 17.57 10.10
C ASN A 230 11.56 18.93 10.63
N HIS A 231 10.59 19.77 11.00
CA HIS A 231 10.78 21.09 11.58
C HIS A 231 9.98 21.22 12.90
N SER A 232 10.44 20.53 13.94
CA SER A 232 9.83 20.53 15.28
C SER A 232 10.09 21.81 16.09
N TRP A 233 10.07 22.99 15.45
CA TRP A 233 10.47 24.28 16.02
C TRP A 233 9.67 25.47 15.47
N GLY A 234 9.87 26.66 16.05
CA GLY A 234 9.17 27.88 15.65
C GLY A 234 9.80 29.16 16.18
N GLY A 235 9.14 30.29 15.90
CA GLY A 235 9.48 31.61 16.43
C GLY A 235 8.24 32.28 17.04
N LEU A 236 8.48 33.26 17.92
CA LEU A 236 7.44 33.92 18.73
C LEU A 236 6.34 34.61 17.91
N ASP A 237 5.13 34.57 18.46
CA ASP A 237 3.84 34.90 17.82
C ASP A 237 3.61 36.39 17.62
N TYR A 238 4.12 36.90 16.50
CA TYR A 238 3.89 38.27 16.07
C TYR A 238 3.46 38.33 14.61
N VAL A 239 2.16 38.41 14.37
CA VAL A 239 1.58 38.96 13.12
C VAL A 239 2.09 40.40 12.98
N SER A 240 3.20 40.53 12.24
CA SER A 240 4.01 41.73 12.19
C SER A 240 4.59 41.90 10.80
N THR A 241 4.59 43.13 10.30
CA THR A 241 5.05 43.46 8.94
C THR A 241 6.52 43.10 8.72
N SER A 242 7.34 43.01 9.76
CA SER A 242 8.73 42.54 9.73
C SER A 242 8.91 41.02 9.60
N ALA A 243 7.88 40.23 9.89
CA ALA A 243 7.92 38.77 9.87
C ALA A 243 6.98 38.11 8.85
N ALA A 244 6.02 38.84 8.28
CA ALA A 244 4.96 38.32 7.40
C ALA A 244 5.45 37.70 6.09
N ARG A 245 4.72 36.69 5.57
CA ARG A 245 4.97 36.07 4.24
C ARG A 245 4.96 37.09 3.09
N THR A 246 4.14 38.14 3.22
CA THR A 246 3.95 39.23 2.23
C THR A 246 5.13 40.20 2.11
N THR A 247 6.01 40.27 3.13
CA THR A 247 7.14 41.20 3.16
C THR A 247 8.38 40.54 2.58
N ALA A 248 8.78 40.97 1.37
CA ALA A 248 10.00 40.50 0.73
C ALA A 248 11.23 40.67 1.65
N GLY A 249 11.97 39.59 1.88
CA GLY A 249 13.14 39.58 2.77
C GLY A 249 12.83 39.48 4.26
N SER A 250 11.57 39.26 4.66
CA SER A 250 11.22 38.83 6.02
C SER A 250 11.70 37.39 6.28
N PHE A 251 11.69 36.98 7.56
CA PHE A 251 12.01 35.60 7.91
C PHE A 251 11.05 34.58 7.28
N ALA A 252 9.73 34.80 7.37
CA ALA A 252 8.76 33.87 6.80
C ALA A 252 8.82 33.83 5.26
N ASN A 253 9.04 34.98 4.61
CA ASN A 253 9.20 35.05 3.16
C ASN A 253 10.43 34.26 2.68
N GLY A 254 11.56 34.34 3.40
CA GLY A 254 12.74 33.54 3.12
C GLY A 254 12.54 32.04 3.37
N MET A 255 11.87 31.68 4.47
CA MET A 255 11.50 30.28 4.78
C MET A 255 10.64 29.66 3.67
N VAL A 256 9.55 30.32 3.28
CA VAL A 256 8.67 29.85 2.21
C VAL A 256 9.44 29.72 0.90
N THR A 257 10.30 30.69 0.56
CA THR A 257 11.13 30.62 -0.65
C THR A 257 12.08 29.41 -0.65
N ALA A 258 12.69 29.10 0.50
CA ALA A 258 13.62 27.98 0.64
C ALA A 258 12.91 26.61 0.63
N LEU A 259 11.73 26.50 1.24
CA LEU A 259 10.95 25.25 1.28
C LEU A 259 10.17 25.01 -0.03
N SER A 260 9.64 26.05 -0.68
CA SER A 260 9.06 25.90 -2.03
C SER A 260 10.07 25.34 -3.05
N TYR A 261 11.37 25.64 -2.87
CA TYR A 261 12.43 25.02 -3.67
C TYR A 261 12.60 23.53 -3.34
N GLY A 262 12.48 23.12 -2.07
CA GLY A 262 12.47 21.72 -1.65
C GLY A 262 11.31 20.93 -2.27
N SER A 263 10.10 21.49 -2.24
CA SER A 263 8.91 20.89 -2.86
C SER A 263 8.93 20.91 -4.41
N ALA A 264 9.70 21.79 -5.04
CA ALA A 264 9.83 21.82 -6.50
C ALA A 264 10.97 20.91 -7.04
N GLU A 265 12.13 20.89 -6.38
CA GLU A 265 13.36 20.25 -6.91
C GLU A 265 13.73 18.97 -6.16
N GLY A 266 13.19 18.76 -4.96
CA GLY A 266 13.41 17.56 -4.16
C GLY A 266 12.87 16.31 -4.86
N ARG A 267 13.44 15.15 -4.53
CA ARG A 267 13.00 13.84 -5.08
C ARG A 267 12.87 13.82 -6.62
N GLY A 268 13.76 14.54 -7.32
CA GLY A 268 13.77 14.57 -8.79
C GLY A 268 12.58 15.31 -9.44
N GLY A 269 11.88 16.15 -8.69
CA GLY A 269 10.68 16.88 -9.14
C GLY A 269 9.38 16.42 -8.48
N LEU A 270 9.39 15.28 -7.77
CA LEU A 270 8.25 14.85 -6.94
C LEU A 270 8.07 15.76 -5.71
N GLY A 271 9.15 16.37 -5.25
CA GLY A 271 9.19 17.32 -4.14
C GLY A 271 9.44 16.68 -2.78
N THR A 272 10.27 17.34 -1.97
CA THR A 272 10.45 17.00 -0.55
C THR A 272 9.18 17.35 0.22
N VAL A 273 8.75 16.44 1.11
CA VAL A 273 7.61 16.67 2.01
C VAL A 273 8.10 17.36 3.29
N HIS A 274 7.66 18.60 3.51
CA HIS A 274 8.05 19.38 4.69
C HIS A 274 7.01 19.27 5.80
N VAL A 275 7.41 18.72 6.96
CA VAL A 275 6.53 18.49 8.11
C VAL A 275 6.96 19.42 9.27
N ALA A 276 6.03 20.22 9.80
CA ALA A 276 6.35 21.24 10.81
C ALA A 276 5.38 21.24 11.99
N ALA A 277 5.91 21.52 13.18
CA ALA A 277 5.11 21.69 14.40
C ALA A 277 4.28 22.97 14.33
N ALA A 278 2.97 22.92 14.61
CA ALA A 278 2.12 24.12 14.64
C ALA A 278 2.68 25.19 15.61
N GLY A 279 3.00 24.77 16.83
CA GLY A 279 3.59 25.59 17.89
C GLY A 279 2.99 25.24 19.26
N ASN A 280 3.36 25.97 20.32
CA ASN A 280 3.11 25.58 21.71
C ASN A 280 2.66 26.77 22.59
N ASP A 281 2.08 27.81 22.00
CA ASP A 281 1.84 29.10 22.65
C ASP A 281 0.35 29.38 22.97
N VAL A 282 -0.53 28.40 22.72
CA VAL A 282 -2.00 28.41 22.97
C VAL A 282 -2.76 29.40 22.06
N ILE A 283 -2.25 29.72 20.87
CA ILE A 283 -2.81 30.80 20.03
C ILE A 283 -2.82 30.52 18.52
N ASP A 284 -3.91 30.90 17.86
CA ASP A 284 -4.10 30.91 16.40
C ASP A 284 -3.26 32.03 15.69
N GLY A 285 -2.21 32.51 16.38
CA GLY A 285 -1.33 33.61 15.95
C GLY A 285 -0.34 33.23 14.85
N GLN A 286 -0.11 31.93 14.62
CA GLN A 286 0.79 31.40 13.59
C GLN A 286 0.18 31.44 12.17
N ALA A 287 -1.05 31.95 11.99
CA ALA A 287 -1.79 31.93 10.73
C ALA A 287 -1.15 32.71 9.55
N ASP A 288 -0.24 33.68 9.80
CA ASP A 288 0.56 34.39 8.77
C ASP A 288 2.06 33.98 8.79
N SER A 289 2.41 32.93 9.55
CA SER A 289 3.76 32.37 9.58
C SER A 289 4.10 31.58 8.32
N TRP A 290 5.36 31.18 8.17
CA TRP A 290 5.78 30.25 7.12
C TRP A 290 5.15 28.85 7.22
N LYS A 291 4.63 28.47 8.39
CA LYS A 291 3.93 27.19 8.62
C LYS A 291 2.52 27.17 8.04
N SER A 292 1.96 28.35 7.72
CA SER A 292 0.68 28.45 7.00
C SER A 292 0.82 28.31 5.48
N ASP A 293 2.03 28.11 4.98
CA ASP A 293 2.27 27.97 3.55
C ASP A 293 1.89 26.58 3.02
N ARG A 294 1.40 26.54 1.78
CA ARG A 294 0.83 25.32 1.17
C ARG A 294 1.81 24.17 1.04
N HIS A 295 3.12 24.44 0.98
CA HIS A 295 4.17 23.41 0.89
C HIS A 295 4.39 22.64 2.21
N ILE A 296 3.73 23.04 3.31
CA ILE A 296 3.97 22.50 4.64
C ILE A 296 2.81 21.58 5.07
N VAL A 297 3.16 20.43 5.64
CA VAL A 297 2.30 19.60 6.49
C VAL A 297 2.45 20.14 7.91
N THR A 298 1.52 21.00 8.33
CA THR A 298 1.54 21.57 9.68
C THR A 298 0.73 20.71 10.65
N VAL A 299 1.40 20.32 11.73
CA VAL A 299 0.98 19.25 12.64
C VAL A 299 0.57 19.82 14.01
N GLY A 300 -0.70 19.62 14.36
CA GLY A 300 -1.19 19.84 15.73
C GLY A 300 -0.99 18.61 16.61
N SER A 301 -1.48 18.65 17.85
CA SER A 301 -1.26 17.59 18.84
C SER A 301 -2.49 17.27 19.67
N TYR A 302 -2.72 15.99 19.96
CA TYR A 302 -3.75 15.54 20.90
C TYR A 302 -3.20 14.61 21.97
N ARG A 303 -3.89 14.57 23.11
CA ARG A 303 -3.42 13.91 24.34
C ARG A 303 -3.84 12.45 24.47
N GLU A 304 -3.09 11.70 25.26
CA GLU A 304 -3.35 10.27 25.53
C GLU A 304 -4.76 10.02 26.07
N VAL A 305 -5.14 10.69 27.16
CA VAL A 305 -6.23 10.22 28.05
C VAL A 305 -7.63 10.20 27.45
N ASP A 306 -7.96 11.13 26.55
CA ASP A 306 -9.30 11.23 25.95
C ASP A 306 -9.30 11.67 24.48
N GLY A 307 -8.14 11.82 23.84
CA GLY A 307 -8.03 12.28 22.45
C GLY A 307 -8.28 13.77 22.23
N SER A 308 -8.56 14.56 23.28
CA SER A 308 -8.71 16.00 23.13
C SER A 308 -7.40 16.66 22.69
N SER A 309 -7.51 17.73 21.90
CA SER A 309 -6.38 18.56 21.48
C SER A 309 -5.61 19.10 22.70
N SER A 310 -4.28 18.99 22.68
CA SER A 310 -3.42 19.31 23.83
C SER A 310 -3.45 20.82 24.12
N GLN A 311 -3.45 21.20 25.41
CA GLN A 311 -3.67 22.59 25.83
C GLN A 311 -2.76 23.63 25.17
N TYR A 312 -1.53 23.25 24.85
CA TYR A 312 -0.50 24.16 24.33
C TYR A 312 -0.60 24.43 22.83
N VAL A 313 -1.39 23.67 22.06
CA VAL A 313 -1.33 23.72 20.58
C VAL A 313 -1.73 25.08 20.02
N ASP A 314 -1.03 25.51 18.97
CA ASP A 314 -1.42 26.66 18.15
C ASP A 314 -2.44 26.24 17.10
N SER A 315 -3.69 26.05 17.54
CA SER A 315 -4.84 25.73 16.68
C SER A 315 -5.08 26.79 15.60
N GLY A 316 -5.30 26.41 14.34
CA GLY A 316 -5.62 27.36 13.27
C GLY A 316 -5.97 26.71 11.93
N ALA A 317 -6.65 27.44 11.04
CA ALA A 317 -7.17 26.87 9.78
C ALA A 317 -6.08 26.31 8.83
N HIS A 318 -4.81 26.53 9.18
CA HIS A 318 -3.63 26.05 8.48
C HIS A 318 -3.20 24.62 8.86
N LEU A 319 -3.69 24.05 9.97
CA LEU A 319 -3.39 22.65 10.34
C LEU A 319 -3.85 21.69 9.23
N LEU A 320 -3.00 20.71 8.89
CA LEU A 320 -3.40 19.61 7.98
C LEU A 320 -3.91 18.41 8.78
N VAL A 321 -3.16 17.97 9.78
CA VAL A 321 -3.50 16.84 10.66
C VAL A 321 -2.95 17.08 12.06
N SER A 322 -3.40 16.29 13.04
CA SER A 322 -2.81 16.23 14.39
C SER A 322 -2.27 14.84 14.69
N ALA A 323 -1.30 14.76 15.61
CA ALA A 323 -0.70 13.51 16.05
C ALA A 323 -0.72 13.37 17.59
N PRO A 324 -0.58 12.13 18.11
CA PRO A 324 -0.52 11.89 19.55
C PRO A 324 0.73 12.52 20.16
N SER A 325 0.58 13.27 21.25
CA SER A 325 1.69 13.84 22.03
C SER A 325 1.27 14.05 23.51
N ASN A 326 2.18 14.60 24.33
CA ASN A 326 1.93 14.85 25.74
C ASN A 326 0.88 15.96 25.98
N ASP A 327 0.54 16.16 27.25
CA ASP A 327 -0.17 17.34 27.76
C ASP A 327 0.33 17.64 29.19
N TYR A 328 -0.16 18.70 29.83
CA TYR A 328 0.15 18.99 31.22
C TYR A 328 -0.22 17.81 32.14
N ALA A 329 0.67 17.47 33.09
CA ALA A 329 0.48 16.33 33.99
C ALA A 329 -0.76 16.48 34.88
N GLU A 330 -1.12 17.72 35.24
CA GLU A 330 -2.36 18.07 35.95
C GLU A 330 -3.64 17.67 35.18
N LEU A 331 -3.55 17.56 33.86
CA LEU A 331 -4.63 17.18 32.96
C LEU A 331 -4.59 15.68 32.61
N GLY A 332 -3.63 14.92 33.17
CA GLY A 332 -3.44 13.49 32.95
C GLY A 332 -2.52 13.14 31.78
N GLY A 333 -1.84 14.11 31.14
CA GLY A 333 -0.91 13.83 30.04
C GLY A 333 0.35 13.09 30.52
N THR A 334 0.76 12.05 29.79
CA THR A 334 2.08 11.42 29.88
C THR A 334 2.96 11.87 28.72
N GLY A 335 4.29 11.77 28.85
CA GLY A 335 5.19 12.02 27.73
C GLY A 335 5.20 10.89 26.71
N GLN A 336 5.85 11.14 25.58
CA GLN A 336 6.21 10.10 24.64
C GLN A 336 7.53 9.46 25.04
N VAL A 337 7.62 8.14 24.89
CA VAL A 337 8.88 7.40 25.09
C VAL A 337 9.71 7.42 23.80
N THR A 338 10.96 7.89 23.88
CA THR A 338 11.89 8.02 22.74
C THR A 338 13.34 8.16 23.23
N THR A 339 14.30 8.15 22.30
CA THR A 339 15.74 8.28 22.54
C THR A 339 16.10 9.62 23.21
N ASP A 340 17.14 9.60 24.05
CA ASP A 340 17.67 10.78 24.77
C ASP A 340 19.18 10.94 24.50
N LEU A 341 19.85 11.96 25.06
CA LEU A 341 21.31 12.09 24.94
C LEU A 341 22.04 11.15 25.89
N LEU A 342 22.79 10.19 25.35
CA LEU A 342 23.61 9.26 26.13
C LEU A 342 24.58 10.00 27.06
N GLY A 343 24.44 9.74 28.37
CA GLY A 343 25.37 10.24 29.38
C GLY A 343 25.09 11.67 29.86
N ARG A 344 23.89 12.20 29.65
CA ARG A 344 23.42 13.49 30.21
C ARG A 344 21.99 13.36 30.74
N ASP A 345 21.62 14.20 31.70
CA ASP A 345 20.22 14.38 32.10
C ASP A 345 19.40 14.99 30.96
N GLY A 346 18.41 14.26 30.43
CA GLY A 346 17.39 14.76 29.52
C GLY A 346 15.98 14.79 30.11
N TYR A 347 14.97 14.50 29.29
CA TYR A 347 13.55 14.70 29.61
C TYR A 347 12.95 13.51 30.40
N ASN A 348 13.49 13.18 31.58
CA ASN A 348 13.25 11.88 32.23
C ASN A 348 12.59 12.06 33.61
N THR A 349 11.44 11.43 33.83
CA THR A 349 10.70 11.48 35.12
C THR A 349 10.97 10.26 36.00
N ILE A 350 11.26 9.08 35.42
CA ILE A 350 11.53 7.85 36.17
C ILE A 350 12.87 7.18 35.77
N ALA A 351 13.88 7.42 36.61
CA ALA A 351 15.15 6.67 36.76
C ALA A 351 16.28 6.83 35.70
N LYS A 352 17.49 7.05 36.23
CA LYS A 352 18.81 7.14 35.55
C LYS A 352 18.97 8.18 34.41
N PRO A 353 18.85 9.48 34.71
CA PRO A 353 19.51 10.52 33.90
C PRO A 353 21.01 10.18 33.71
N GLY A 354 21.53 10.26 32.48
CA GLY A 354 22.93 10.00 32.18
C GLY A 354 23.35 8.52 32.17
N GLY A 355 22.42 7.63 31.85
CA GLY A 355 22.64 6.18 31.75
C GLY A 355 23.39 5.72 30.49
N ALA A 356 23.64 4.41 30.41
CA ALA A 356 24.03 3.75 29.15
C ALA A 356 22.80 3.32 28.32
N GLU A 357 21.64 3.26 28.97
CA GLU A 357 20.31 2.97 28.42
C GLU A 357 19.47 4.25 28.64
N ASP A 358 19.89 5.38 28.03
CA ASP A 358 19.25 6.69 28.25
C ASP A 358 18.07 6.88 27.29
N TYR A 359 16.89 7.16 27.84
CA TYR A 359 15.67 7.41 27.09
C TYR A 359 14.78 8.36 27.90
N THR A 360 13.95 9.11 27.19
CA THR A 360 12.98 10.02 27.78
C THR A 360 11.59 9.38 27.88
N ASP A 361 10.87 9.71 28.94
CA ASP A 361 9.45 9.39 29.17
C ASP A 361 8.56 10.66 29.27
N SER A 362 9.14 11.84 28.98
CA SER A 362 8.52 13.16 29.17
C SER A 362 8.60 14.07 27.93
N PHE A 363 9.04 13.55 26.77
CA PHE A 363 9.06 14.31 25.51
C PHE A 363 7.64 14.61 25.00
N GLY A 364 7.49 15.69 24.22
CA GLY A 364 6.19 16.11 23.72
C GLY A 364 6.17 17.53 23.14
N GLY A 365 5.06 18.24 23.34
CA GLY A 365 4.70 19.42 22.55
C GLY A 365 4.19 19.03 21.15
N THR A 366 3.89 20.01 20.30
CA THR A 366 3.74 19.75 18.86
C THR A 366 5.04 19.22 18.23
N SER A 367 6.19 19.50 18.87
CA SER A 367 7.49 18.89 18.59
C SER A 367 7.56 17.38 18.81
N GLY A 368 6.64 16.80 19.59
CA GLY A 368 6.44 15.35 19.73
C GLY A 368 5.44 14.76 18.74
N ALA A 369 4.46 15.55 18.29
CA ALA A 369 3.49 15.12 17.27
C ALA A 369 4.07 15.13 15.85
N THR A 370 4.89 16.13 15.53
CA THR A 370 5.52 16.33 14.21
C THR A 370 6.39 15.15 13.73
N PRO A 371 7.29 14.57 14.56
CA PRO A 371 8.06 13.39 14.16
C PRO A 371 7.18 12.15 13.92
N VAL A 372 6.07 11.98 14.65
CA VAL A 372 5.12 10.89 14.40
C VAL A 372 4.55 10.99 12.98
N VAL A 373 4.11 12.19 12.56
CA VAL A 373 3.67 12.42 11.17
C VAL A 373 4.81 12.26 10.16
N SER A 374 6.04 12.68 10.51
CA SER A 374 7.21 12.49 9.64
C SER A 374 7.54 11.01 9.41
N GLY A 375 7.35 10.17 10.43
CA GLY A 375 7.44 8.71 10.32
C GLY A 375 6.32 8.13 9.46
N VAL A 376 5.07 8.55 9.65
CA VAL A 376 3.96 8.09 8.78
C VAL A 376 4.18 8.49 7.32
N VAL A 377 4.64 9.71 7.04
CA VAL A 377 5.05 10.12 5.69
C VAL A 377 6.18 9.24 5.14
N SER A 378 7.10 8.79 5.99
CA SER A 378 8.16 7.87 5.56
C SER A 378 7.63 6.47 5.23
N LEU A 379 6.59 5.98 5.92
CA LEU A 379 5.90 4.75 5.55
C LEU A 379 5.11 4.90 4.23
N ILE A 380 4.45 6.05 4.01
CA ILE A 380 3.76 6.38 2.74
C ILE A 380 4.74 6.33 1.56
N LEU A 381 5.94 6.90 1.71
CA LEU A 381 6.95 6.96 0.64
C LEU A 381 7.76 5.65 0.44
N ASP A 382 7.78 4.76 1.44
CA ASP A 382 8.27 3.37 1.29
C ASP A 382 7.24 2.53 0.50
N ALA A 383 5.95 2.74 0.75
CA ALA A 383 4.87 2.09 0.01
C ALA A 383 4.75 2.57 -1.44
N ASN A 384 4.99 3.87 -1.71
CA ASN A 384 4.98 4.40 -3.06
C ASN A 384 5.99 5.56 -3.23
N SER A 385 7.13 5.25 -3.87
CA SER A 385 8.22 6.21 -4.10
C SER A 385 7.89 7.27 -5.16
N GLU A 386 6.84 7.08 -5.96
CA GLU A 386 6.47 7.95 -7.08
C GLU A 386 5.47 9.05 -6.68
N LEU A 387 4.96 9.05 -5.44
CA LEU A 387 4.05 10.07 -4.94
C LEU A 387 4.69 11.46 -4.94
N GLY A 388 3.98 12.46 -5.45
CA GLY A 388 4.36 13.86 -5.31
C GLY A 388 4.04 14.42 -3.92
N TRP A 389 4.64 15.55 -3.57
CA TRP A 389 4.46 16.14 -2.24
C TRP A 389 3.01 16.54 -1.93
N ARG A 390 2.18 16.80 -2.96
CA ARG A 390 0.74 17.10 -2.81
C ARG A 390 -0.08 15.83 -2.63
N ASP A 391 0.27 14.72 -3.29
CA ASP A 391 -0.37 13.41 -3.07
C ASP A 391 -0.28 13.01 -1.60
N VAL A 392 0.92 13.14 -1.01
CA VAL A 392 1.12 12.84 0.41
C VAL A 392 0.23 13.71 1.31
N LYS A 393 0.00 14.99 0.98
CA LYS A 393 -0.91 15.85 1.74
C LYS A 393 -2.37 15.42 1.61
N ASP A 394 -2.78 14.98 0.43
CA ASP A 394 -4.14 14.54 0.16
C ASP A 394 -4.40 13.17 0.80
N ILE A 395 -3.46 12.23 0.74
CA ILE A 395 -3.48 10.96 1.48
C ILE A 395 -3.59 11.22 2.99
N LEU A 396 -2.78 12.13 3.56
CA LEU A 396 -2.84 12.48 4.98
C LEU A 396 -4.21 13.07 5.39
N ALA A 397 -4.84 13.89 4.54
CA ALA A 397 -6.17 14.43 4.80
C ALA A 397 -7.26 13.35 4.68
N ALA A 398 -7.19 12.51 3.64
CA ALA A 398 -8.12 11.42 3.33
C ALA A 398 -8.15 10.30 4.37
N SER A 399 -6.96 9.94 4.89
CA SER A 399 -6.76 8.84 5.82
C SER A 399 -7.00 9.22 7.28
N ALA A 400 -7.04 10.53 7.58
CA ALA A 400 -7.18 11.04 8.93
C ALA A 400 -8.53 10.67 9.56
N LYS A 401 -8.49 10.43 10.86
CA LYS A 401 -9.60 9.89 11.64
C LYS A 401 -9.99 10.78 12.81
N LEU A 402 -11.24 10.69 13.23
CA LEU A 402 -11.77 11.45 14.37
C LEU A 402 -11.10 11.03 15.69
N PRO A 403 -10.41 11.94 16.42
CA PRO A 403 -9.83 11.63 17.73
C PRO A 403 -10.85 11.64 18.87
N VAL A 404 -11.86 12.49 18.72
CA VAL A 404 -13.04 12.63 19.58
C VAL A 404 -14.27 12.49 18.68
N ALA A 405 -15.43 12.12 19.24
CA ALA A 405 -16.65 11.99 18.44
C ALA A 405 -17.00 13.32 17.73
N PHE A 406 -17.53 13.25 16.51
CA PHE A 406 -17.81 14.44 15.68
C PHE A 406 -18.72 15.47 16.38
N ASP A 407 -19.73 15.00 17.12
CA ASP A 407 -20.69 15.81 17.87
C ASP A 407 -20.20 16.23 19.27
N THR A 408 -18.95 15.91 19.63
CA THR A 408 -18.33 16.43 20.86
C THR A 408 -18.37 17.95 20.80
N GLY A 409 -19.11 18.57 21.73
CA GLY A 409 -19.26 20.03 21.82
C GLY A 409 -17.93 20.75 22.07
N GLN A 410 -17.99 22.07 22.28
CA GLN A 410 -16.87 22.79 22.88
C GLN A 410 -16.47 22.08 24.18
N THR A 411 -15.28 21.50 24.23
CA THR A 411 -14.83 20.83 25.44
C THR A 411 -14.14 21.84 26.34
N ALA A 412 -14.18 21.61 27.64
CA ALA A 412 -13.22 22.22 28.55
C ALA A 412 -13.12 21.43 29.84
N ALA A 413 -11.89 21.11 30.22
CA ALA A 413 -11.57 20.84 31.61
C ALA A 413 -11.49 22.18 32.38
N THR A 414 -12.62 22.88 32.56
CA THR A 414 -12.66 24.17 33.30
C THR A 414 -12.44 23.93 34.80
N SER A 415 -11.19 23.69 35.16
CA SER A 415 -10.73 23.41 36.52
C SER A 415 -9.63 24.41 36.86
N THR A 416 -9.82 25.16 37.93
CA THR A 416 -8.77 26.01 38.48
C THR A 416 -7.87 25.17 39.38
N ILE A 417 -6.87 24.51 38.79
CA ILE A 417 -5.91 23.65 39.50
C ILE A 417 -4.73 24.53 39.92
N SER A 418 -4.41 24.57 41.21
CA SER A 418 -3.31 25.38 41.75
C SER A 418 -3.35 26.88 41.41
N GLY A 419 -4.52 27.41 40.97
CA GLY A 419 -4.70 28.79 40.54
C GLY A 419 -4.63 29.04 39.02
N LEU A 420 -4.36 28.00 38.23
CA LEU A 420 -4.37 28.06 36.76
C LEU A 420 -5.67 27.46 36.21
N THR A 421 -6.27 28.12 35.22
CA THR A 421 -7.47 27.64 34.51
C THR A 421 -7.06 27.07 33.16
N TYR A 422 -7.54 25.87 32.85
CA TYR A 422 -7.31 25.16 31.60
C TYR A 422 -8.58 25.19 30.74
N VAL A 423 -8.40 25.21 29.40
CA VAL A 423 -9.45 25.19 28.38
C VAL A 423 -8.94 24.32 27.23
N LEU A 424 -9.47 23.11 27.11
CA LEU A 424 -8.99 22.06 26.20
C LEU A 424 -9.97 21.90 25.04
N ASN A 425 -9.48 21.89 23.80
CA ASN A 425 -10.26 21.63 22.57
C ASN A 425 -11.59 22.39 22.47
N ASN A 426 -11.58 23.48 21.73
CA ASN A 426 -12.72 24.39 21.65
C ASN A 426 -13.40 24.31 20.26
N ARG A 427 -12.77 23.68 19.25
CA ARG A 427 -13.32 23.47 17.88
C ARG A 427 -13.91 22.08 17.67
N GLN A 428 -15.24 22.03 17.53
CA GLN A 428 -15.91 20.86 16.97
C GLN A 428 -15.43 20.56 15.55
N PHE A 429 -15.58 19.30 15.12
CA PHE A 429 -15.44 18.97 13.72
C PHE A 429 -16.62 19.54 12.90
N GLN A 430 -16.30 19.91 11.67
CA GLN A 430 -17.21 20.38 10.63
C GLN A 430 -17.08 19.47 9.42
N LEU A 431 -18.08 19.49 8.54
CA LEU A 431 -18.05 18.78 7.27
C LEU A 431 -17.59 19.75 6.18
N ASN A 432 -16.59 19.34 5.41
CA ASN A 432 -15.91 20.17 4.42
C ASN A 432 -15.90 19.46 3.06
N GLY A 433 -16.35 20.16 2.02
CA GLY A 433 -16.48 19.63 0.66
C GLY A 433 -17.67 18.67 0.54
N ASP A 434 -18.87 19.21 0.34
CA ASP A 434 -20.13 18.45 0.42
C ASP A 434 -20.20 17.23 -0.53
N ASP A 435 -19.52 17.27 -1.68
CA ASP A 435 -19.49 16.17 -2.67
C ASP A 435 -18.05 15.67 -2.91
N ALA A 436 -17.16 15.78 -1.92
CA ALA A 436 -15.73 15.53 -2.08
C ALA A 436 -15.33 14.06 -2.37
N GLY A 437 -16.25 13.11 -2.29
CA GLY A 437 -16.01 11.69 -2.57
C GLY A 437 -15.41 10.85 -1.42
N TRP A 438 -15.20 11.43 -0.23
CA TRP A 438 -14.50 10.77 0.89
C TRP A 438 -15.47 10.15 1.88
N ASN A 439 -15.27 8.86 2.18
CA ASN A 439 -16.16 8.08 3.04
C ASN A 439 -17.65 8.19 2.63
N GLY A 440 -17.90 8.32 1.32
CA GLY A 440 -19.24 8.50 0.76
C GLY A 440 -19.84 9.89 0.99
N GLY A 441 -19.05 10.93 1.21
CA GLY A 441 -19.51 12.30 1.39
C GLY A 441 -18.37 13.29 1.64
N ALA A 442 -18.56 14.12 2.68
CA ALA A 442 -17.64 15.20 3.02
C ALA A 442 -16.47 14.73 3.92
N MET A 443 -15.36 15.46 3.87
CA MET A 443 -14.27 15.31 4.85
C MET A 443 -14.69 15.89 6.21
N HIS A 444 -14.13 15.39 7.31
CA HIS A 444 -14.21 16.08 8.60
C HIS A 444 -13.01 17.00 8.79
N PHE A 445 -13.22 18.20 9.32
CA PHE A 445 -12.16 19.16 9.62
C PHE A 445 -12.43 19.93 10.90
N SER A 446 -11.40 20.24 11.67
CA SER A 446 -11.44 21.15 12.81
C SER A 446 -10.11 21.87 12.90
N ASN A 447 -10.08 23.19 13.12
CA ASN A 447 -8.79 23.85 13.27
C ASN A 447 -8.02 23.46 14.55
N ASP A 448 -8.56 22.63 15.45
CA ASP A 448 -7.83 22.05 16.59
C ASP A 448 -7.14 20.72 16.21
N TYR A 449 -7.48 20.13 15.06
CA TYR A 449 -6.98 18.83 14.59
C TYR A 449 -6.58 18.76 13.11
N GLY A 450 -6.79 19.81 12.32
CA GLY A 450 -6.81 19.70 10.85
C GLY A 450 -7.94 18.77 10.39
N TYR A 451 -7.65 17.89 9.44
CA TYR A 451 -8.52 16.77 9.02
C TYR A 451 -8.61 15.64 10.06
N GLY A 452 -8.05 15.82 11.27
CA GLY A 452 -8.13 14.83 12.34
C GLY A 452 -6.78 14.21 12.68
N ALA A 453 -6.83 13.08 13.36
CA ALA A 453 -5.65 12.34 13.77
C ALA A 453 -5.06 11.52 12.62
N VAL A 454 -3.74 11.59 12.46
CA VAL A 454 -3.02 10.73 11.50
C VAL A 454 -3.23 9.23 11.82
N ASP A 455 -3.44 8.42 10.78
CA ASP A 455 -3.55 6.97 10.84
C ASP A 455 -2.61 6.34 9.80
N ALA A 456 -1.61 5.58 10.27
CA ALA A 456 -0.60 4.99 9.40
C ALA A 456 -1.17 3.85 8.55
N TYR A 457 -2.09 3.04 9.10
CA TYR A 457 -2.73 1.95 8.35
C TYR A 457 -3.51 2.51 7.16
N ASN A 458 -4.44 3.44 7.42
CA ASN A 458 -5.24 4.03 6.35
C ASN A 458 -4.34 4.77 5.34
N ALA A 459 -3.37 5.56 5.81
CA ALA A 459 -2.51 6.35 4.92
C ALA A 459 -1.62 5.50 4.01
N VAL A 460 -1.04 4.42 4.54
CA VAL A 460 -0.16 3.53 3.77
C VAL A 460 -0.96 2.72 2.76
N ARG A 461 -2.12 2.17 3.13
CA ARG A 461 -2.97 1.42 2.18
C ARG A 461 -3.52 2.31 1.05
N LEU A 462 -3.84 3.58 1.31
CA LEU A 462 -4.17 4.52 0.23
C LEU A 462 -2.96 4.84 -0.67
N ALA A 463 -1.74 4.85 -0.12
CA ALA A 463 -0.51 5.16 -0.87
C ALA A 463 -0.13 4.10 -1.91
N GLU A 464 -0.34 2.82 -1.58
CA GLU A 464 -0.09 1.66 -2.48
C GLU A 464 -0.78 1.85 -3.84
N VAL A 465 -2.05 2.26 -3.81
CA VAL A 465 -2.94 2.29 -4.98
C VAL A 465 -3.03 3.68 -5.64
N TRP A 466 -2.45 4.72 -5.05
CA TRP A 466 -2.69 6.11 -5.44
C TRP A 466 -2.32 6.44 -6.89
N SER A 467 -1.33 5.73 -7.44
CA SER A 467 -0.87 5.90 -8.82
C SER A 467 -1.87 5.41 -9.88
N LEU A 468 -2.90 4.65 -9.49
CA LEU A 468 -4.01 4.26 -10.38
C LEU A 468 -4.88 5.47 -10.75
N PHE A 469 -4.93 6.50 -9.88
CA PHE A 469 -5.84 7.63 -10.01
C PHE A 469 -5.26 8.82 -10.81
N GLY A 470 -4.07 8.66 -11.40
CA GLY A 470 -3.47 9.64 -12.30
C GLY A 470 -1.99 9.89 -12.04
N ALA A 471 -1.47 10.94 -12.67
CA ALA A 471 -0.08 11.35 -12.52
C ALA A 471 0.16 12.04 -11.17
N ALA A 472 1.31 11.76 -10.56
CA ALA A 472 1.74 12.35 -9.29
C ALA A 472 1.57 13.88 -9.24
N LYS A 473 0.99 14.39 -8.14
CA LYS A 473 0.74 15.80 -7.91
C LYS A 473 1.99 16.48 -7.35
N THR A 474 2.63 17.30 -8.17
CA THR A 474 3.89 18.01 -7.87
C THR A 474 3.70 19.53 -7.99
N SER A 475 4.79 20.30 -7.84
CA SER A 475 4.77 21.74 -8.13
C SER A 475 4.63 22.06 -9.62
N ASP A 476 5.03 21.15 -10.52
CA ASP A 476 4.99 21.38 -11.98
C ASP A 476 3.58 21.30 -12.58
N ASN A 477 2.67 20.55 -11.92
CA ASN A 477 1.27 20.42 -12.31
C ASN A 477 0.28 21.05 -11.30
N GLU A 478 0.77 21.92 -10.41
CA GLU A 478 -0.09 22.76 -9.56
C GLU A 478 -0.75 23.85 -10.42
N VAL A 479 -2.09 23.95 -10.35
CA VAL A 479 -2.83 25.08 -10.93
C VAL A 479 -3.31 26.02 -9.83
N SER A 480 -3.61 27.26 -10.23
CA SER A 480 -4.19 28.23 -9.31
C SER A 480 -5.25 29.12 -9.97
N ALA A 481 -6.22 29.52 -9.15
CA ALA A 481 -7.22 30.52 -9.46
C ALA A 481 -7.06 31.70 -8.49
N THR A 482 -7.37 32.91 -8.95
CA THR A 482 -7.26 34.11 -8.12
C THR A 482 -8.43 35.06 -8.35
N THR A 483 -8.96 35.59 -7.25
CA THR A 483 -9.99 36.63 -7.28
C THR A 483 -9.45 38.00 -7.68
N GLY A 484 -8.13 38.17 -7.74
CA GLY A 484 -7.49 39.48 -7.80
C GLY A 484 -7.74 40.29 -6.52
N THR A 485 -7.31 41.55 -6.50
CA THR A 485 -7.51 42.42 -5.33
C THR A 485 -8.90 43.05 -5.33
N ILE A 486 -9.80 42.52 -4.50
CA ILE A 486 -11.15 43.03 -4.28
C ILE A 486 -11.10 44.21 -3.30
N ARG A 487 -11.73 45.33 -3.65
CA ARG A 487 -11.89 46.50 -2.76
C ARG A 487 -13.11 46.33 -1.86
N VAL A 488 -12.87 46.13 -0.56
CA VAL A 488 -13.90 45.87 0.46
C VAL A 488 -14.35 47.17 1.13
N VAL A 489 -13.41 47.90 1.75
CA VAL A 489 -13.62 49.13 2.54
C VAL A 489 -14.85 49.03 3.45
N LYS A 490 -14.77 48.09 4.39
CA LYS A 490 -15.76 47.85 5.45
C LYS A 490 -15.09 48.02 6.81
N THR A 491 -15.80 48.58 7.77
CA THR A 491 -15.28 48.84 9.13
C THR A 491 -16.11 48.11 10.16
N SER A 492 -15.46 47.31 10.99
CA SER A 492 -16.02 46.76 12.23
C SER A 492 -15.58 47.61 13.44
N VAL A 493 -16.36 47.59 14.52
CA VAL A 493 -16.13 48.33 15.76
C VAL A 493 -16.13 47.33 16.90
N ALA A 494 -15.23 47.49 17.89
CA ALA A 494 -15.09 46.61 19.03
C ALA A 494 -16.43 46.29 19.72
N THR A 495 -16.85 45.01 19.73
CA THR A 495 -18.09 44.54 20.38
C THR A 495 -17.81 43.62 21.56
N LYS A 496 -17.74 44.23 22.77
CA LYS A 496 -17.47 43.59 24.07
C LYS A 496 -16.08 42.93 24.16
N ALA A 497 -15.67 42.64 25.41
CA ALA A 497 -14.49 41.85 25.69
C ALA A 497 -14.78 40.37 25.41
N ASP A 498 -13.79 39.66 24.88
CA ASP A 498 -13.87 38.21 24.74
C ASP A 498 -13.97 37.54 26.12
N THR A 499 -14.72 36.44 26.16
CA THR A 499 -14.80 35.55 27.31
C THR A 499 -14.10 34.25 26.95
N ALA A 500 -13.56 33.51 27.94
CA ALA A 500 -12.91 32.22 27.67
C ALA A 500 -13.78 31.20 26.91
N LEU A 501 -15.12 31.41 26.85
CA LEU A 501 -16.07 30.59 26.11
C LEU A 501 -16.31 31.06 24.67
N THR A 502 -16.10 32.35 24.38
CA THR A 502 -16.24 32.94 23.03
C THR A 502 -14.90 33.08 22.31
N GLN A 503 -13.78 32.87 23.02
CA GLN A 503 -12.44 33.35 22.69
C GLN A 503 -11.91 32.94 21.32
N PHE A 504 -12.39 31.83 20.73
CA PHE A 504 -11.70 31.22 19.59
C PHE A 504 -12.53 30.91 18.32
N HIS A 505 -13.89 30.94 18.34
CA HIS A 505 -14.74 30.40 17.23
C HIS A 505 -15.99 31.21 16.87
N ASP A 506 -16.62 31.82 17.88
CA ASP A 506 -17.82 32.60 17.68
C ASP A 506 -17.49 34.09 17.65
N PHE A 507 -18.20 34.79 16.77
CA PHE A 507 -18.31 36.24 16.83
C PHE A 507 -19.08 36.62 18.11
N VAL A 508 -18.49 37.49 18.92
CA VAL A 508 -19.03 37.96 20.21
C VAL A 508 -20.22 38.91 19.98
N GLY A 509 -20.29 39.53 18.79
CA GLY A 509 -21.35 40.41 18.35
C GLY A 509 -21.99 39.98 17.02
N THR A 510 -22.02 40.90 16.06
CA THR A 510 -22.53 40.65 14.72
C THR A 510 -21.40 40.99 13.75
N PRO A 511 -20.84 40.01 13.03
CA PRO A 511 -19.71 40.26 12.16
C PRO A 511 -20.08 41.19 11.01
N THR A 512 -19.09 41.93 10.54
CA THR A 512 -19.21 42.67 9.29
C THR A 512 -19.02 41.70 8.12
N SER A 513 -20.07 41.51 7.33
CA SER A 513 -20.08 40.58 6.20
C SER A 513 -19.93 41.28 4.84
N PHE A 514 -19.25 40.61 3.92
CA PHE A 514 -19.08 40.99 2.52
C PHE A 514 -19.06 39.73 1.64
N GLN A 515 -19.74 39.78 0.49
CA GLN A 515 -19.79 38.67 -0.46
C GLN A 515 -19.09 39.03 -1.77
N PHE A 516 -18.41 38.05 -2.35
CA PHE A 516 -17.76 38.14 -3.66
C PHE A 516 -17.97 36.85 -4.45
N ARG A 517 -17.79 36.92 -5.77
CA ARG A 517 -17.99 35.78 -6.66
C ARG A 517 -16.67 35.26 -7.20
N VAL A 518 -16.44 33.96 -7.06
CA VAL A 518 -15.39 33.22 -7.77
C VAL A 518 -15.96 32.69 -9.08
N THR A 519 -15.14 32.68 -10.14
CA THR A 519 -15.55 32.33 -11.51
C THR A 519 -14.52 31.50 -12.27
N GLN A 520 -13.46 31.07 -11.58
CA GLN A 520 -12.43 30.15 -12.06
C GLN A 520 -12.55 28.88 -11.21
N ASN A 521 -12.47 27.71 -11.85
CA ASN A 521 -12.58 26.42 -11.15
C ASN A 521 -11.18 25.82 -10.94
N VAL A 522 -10.94 25.28 -9.75
CA VAL A 522 -9.75 24.55 -9.28
C VAL A 522 -10.22 23.56 -8.23
N ASP A 523 -9.74 22.32 -8.30
CA ASP A 523 -9.97 21.33 -7.25
C ASP A 523 -9.07 21.72 -6.08
N ILE A 524 -9.68 22.32 -5.05
CA ILE A 524 -8.94 23.05 -4.01
C ILE A 524 -8.11 22.08 -3.16
N GLU A 525 -6.84 22.41 -2.98
CA GLU A 525 -5.93 21.75 -2.03
C GLU A 525 -5.37 22.74 -0.99
N HIS A 526 -5.36 24.04 -1.27
CA HIS A 526 -4.98 25.09 -0.31
C HIS A 526 -5.51 26.46 -0.68
N LEU A 527 -5.86 27.29 0.31
CA LEU A 527 -6.21 28.69 0.13
C LEU A 527 -5.23 29.64 0.81
N ASP A 528 -4.83 30.71 0.12
CA ASP A 528 -4.20 31.88 0.74
C ASP A 528 -5.16 33.08 0.72
N LEU A 529 -5.57 33.51 1.91
CA LEU A 529 -6.40 34.69 2.14
C LEU A 529 -5.50 35.90 2.48
N THR A 530 -5.25 36.75 1.49
CA THR A 530 -4.48 37.99 1.66
C THR A 530 -5.39 39.17 1.99
N LEU A 531 -5.22 39.76 3.18
CA LEU A 531 -6.02 40.91 3.64
C LEU A 531 -5.16 42.16 3.78
N ASN A 532 -5.66 43.31 3.34
CA ASN A 532 -5.16 44.62 3.75
C ASN A 532 -6.15 45.29 4.69
N PHE A 533 -5.70 45.65 5.90
CA PHE A 533 -6.54 46.33 6.89
C PHE A 533 -5.82 47.46 7.63
N ALA A 534 -6.59 48.29 8.31
CA ALA A 534 -6.10 49.33 9.21
C ALA A 534 -6.95 49.35 10.49
N THR A 535 -6.29 49.26 11.64
CA THR A 535 -6.93 49.28 12.97
C THR A 535 -6.66 50.61 13.65
N LEU A 536 -7.72 51.31 14.03
CA LEU A 536 -7.69 52.59 14.74
C LEU A 536 -8.05 52.37 16.21
N LEU A 537 -7.39 53.12 17.09
CA LEU A 537 -7.77 53.24 18.51
C LEU A 537 -9.14 53.93 18.67
N GLY A 538 -9.68 53.85 19.88
CA GLY A 538 -10.97 54.46 20.26
C GLY A 538 -11.12 55.97 20.03
N ASP A 539 -10.02 56.70 19.81
CA ASP A 539 -10.05 58.11 19.40
C ASP A 539 -10.44 58.33 17.92
N GLY A 540 -10.45 57.26 17.11
CA GLY A 540 -10.79 57.29 15.68
C GLY A 540 -9.74 57.92 14.78
N THR A 541 -8.52 58.17 15.27
CA THR A 541 -7.45 58.91 14.57
C THR A 541 -6.05 58.31 14.70
N SER A 542 -5.76 57.63 15.82
CA SER A 542 -4.48 56.97 16.08
C SER A 542 -4.49 55.53 15.56
N LEU A 543 -3.50 55.17 14.75
CA LEU A 543 -3.35 53.82 14.18
C LEU A 543 -2.59 52.88 15.13
N LEU A 544 -3.05 51.64 15.24
CA LEU A 544 -2.28 50.52 15.78
C LEU A 544 -1.42 49.92 14.64
N ASN A 545 -0.10 49.89 14.84
CA ASN A 545 0.87 49.57 13.78
C ASN A 545 1.37 48.12 13.75
N THR A 546 1.10 47.33 14.78
CA THR A 546 1.25 45.87 14.73
C THR A 546 0.10 45.23 15.49
N SER A 547 -0.09 43.93 15.23
CA SER A 547 -1.22 43.12 15.66
C SER A 547 -2.58 43.52 15.07
N ALA A 548 -3.24 42.51 14.53
CA ALA A 548 -4.67 42.50 14.33
C ALA A 548 -5.38 42.14 15.65
N VAL A 549 -4.95 42.69 16.80
CA VAL A 549 -5.49 42.31 18.12
C VAL A 549 -7.00 42.46 18.14
N GLY A 550 -7.68 41.37 18.48
CA GLY A 550 -9.13 41.28 18.49
C GLY A 550 -9.78 41.11 17.11
N LEU A 551 -9.03 40.88 16.03
CA LEU A 551 -9.62 40.60 14.71
C LEU A 551 -9.96 39.11 14.60
N LYS A 552 -11.24 38.81 14.47
CA LYS A 552 -11.76 37.48 14.14
C LYS A 552 -12.16 37.45 12.67
N ILE A 553 -11.82 36.40 11.94
CA ILE A 553 -12.10 36.25 10.50
C ILE A 553 -12.75 34.90 10.25
N LYS A 554 -13.75 34.88 9.37
CA LYS A 554 -14.35 33.66 8.83
C LYS A 554 -14.53 33.80 7.31
N LEU A 555 -14.03 32.82 6.56
CA LEU A 555 -14.28 32.62 5.14
C LEU A 555 -15.28 31.48 4.99
N ILE A 556 -16.30 31.65 4.15
CA ILE A 556 -17.33 30.64 3.89
C ILE A 556 -17.45 30.44 2.37
N ALA A 557 -17.34 29.20 1.93
CA ALA A 557 -17.46 28.75 0.55
C ALA A 557 -18.93 28.65 0.09
N PRO A 558 -19.20 28.38 -1.21
CA PRO A 558 -20.56 28.32 -1.75
C PRO A 558 -21.41 27.17 -1.21
N ASP A 559 -20.78 26.05 -0.86
CA ASP A 559 -21.38 24.87 -0.22
C ASP A 559 -21.72 25.10 1.26
N GLY A 560 -21.00 26.02 1.91
CA GLY A 560 -21.11 26.33 3.34
C GLY A 560 -19.88 25.92 4.15
N THR A 561 -18.90 25.25 3.53
CA THR A 561 -17.60 24.94 4.17
C THR A 561 -16.97 26.24 4.68
N GLU A 562 -16.53 26.25 5.94
CA GLU A 562 -15.98 27.45 6.56
C GLU A 562 -14.54 27.26 7.08
N GLY A 563 -13.80 28.36 7.06
CA GLY A 563 -12.45 28.47 7.58
C GLY A 563 -12.35 29.69 8.48
N TYR A 564 -11.94 29.47 9.72
CA TYR A 564 -11.92 30.49 10.76
C TYR A 564 -10.48 30.82 11.18
N ILE A 565 -10.18 32.09 11.47
CA ILE A 565 -8.86 32.56 11.94
C ILE A 565 -9.09 33.51 13.13
N ASP A 566 -8.48 33.22 14.28
CA ASP A 566 -8.53 34.09 15.47
C ASP A 566 -7.22 34.86 15.71
N LEU A 567 -7.28 36.19 15.77
CA LEU A 567 -6.12 37.02 16.09
C LEU A 567 -6.30 37.76 17.44
N SER A 568 -7.27 37.34 18.26
CA SER A 568 -7.65 38.00 19.52
C SER A 568 -6.54 38.09 20.57
N ASP A 569 -5.75 37.02 20.74
CA ASP A 569 -4.68 36.92 21.74
C ASP A 569 -3.26 37.22 21.22
N THR A 570 -3.13 37.69 19.97
CA THR A 570 -1.83 38.07 19.40
C THR A 570 -1.18 39.23 20.17
N ASN A 571 0.15 39.26 20.31
CA ASN A 571 0.82 40.31 21.06
C ASN A 571 0.95 41.62 20.25
N ALA A 572 0.51 42.75 20.81
CA ALA A 572 0.66 44.08 20.21
C ALA A 572 2.00 44.75 20.55
N THR A 573 2.63 45.42 19.57
CA THR A 573 3.77 46.33 19.79
C THR A 573 3.50 47.73 19.21
N THR A 574 3.60 48.77 20.04
CA THR A 574 3.21 50.13 19.66
C THR A 574 4.30 50.85 18.87
N VAL A 575 4.07 51.09 17.57
CA VAL A 575 4.87 52.02 16.74
C VAL A 575 3.93 52.79 15.78
N THR A 576 4.44 53.52 14.79
CA THR A 576 3.65 54.41 13.91
C THR A 576 3.68 53.96 12.44
N GLY A 577 2.53 53.73 11.80
CA GLY A 577 2.46 53.37 10.37
C GLY A 577 1.04 53.16 9.83
N SER A 578 0.95 52.92 8.52
CA SER A 578 -0.27 52.86 7.69
C SER A 578 -0.93 51.46 7.66
N SER A 579 -1.90 51.25 6.77
CA SER A 579 -2.54 49.95 6.52
C SER A 579 -1.53 48.81 6.30
N GLN A 580 -1.80 47.64 6.88
CA GLN A 580 -0.93 46.46 6.88
C GLN A 580 -1.51 45.37 5.96
N THR A 581 -0.67 44.49 5.41
CA THR A 581 -1.08 43.38 4.52
C THR A 581 -0.48 42.06 4.99
N PHE A 582 -1.32 41.05 5.21
CA PHE A 582 -0.95 39.72 5.70
C PHE A 582 -1.64 38.63 4.87
N THR A 583 -1.07 37.42 4.83
CA THR A 583 -1.59 36.28 4.05
C THR A 583 -1.77 35.07 4.95
N PHE A 584 -3.04 34.70 5.16
CA PHE A 584 -3.42 33.58 6.00
C PHE A 584 -3.65 32.33 5.18
N GLY A 585 -2.99 31.22 5.53
CA GLY A 585 -3.19 29.93 4.85
C GLY A 585 -4.33 29.12 5.46
N LEU A 586 -5.12 28.45 4.61
CA LEU A 586 -6.22 27.58 5.03
C LEU A 586 -6.15 26.24 4.28
N SER A 587 -5.95 25.16 5.03
CA SER A 587 -5.79 23.79 4.55
C SER A 587 -7.13 23.03 4.40
N GLY A 588 -8.17 23.49 5.11
CA GLY A 588 -9.45 22.81 5.30
C GLY A 588 -10.43 22.79 4.12
N PHE A 589 -10.10 23.36 2.96
CA PHE A 589 -11.04 23.50 1.83
C PHE A 589 -10.90 22.41 0.75
N ARG A 590 -10.39 21.21 1.09
CA ARG A 590 -10.31 20.10 0.11
C ARG A 590 -11.69 19.66 -0.33
N GLY A 591 -11.83 19.36 -1.63
CA GLY A 591 -13.08 18.90 -2.23
C GLY A 591 -14.23 19.92 -2.26
N VAL A 592 -13.94 21.21 -2.04
CA VAL A 592 -14.92 22.30 -2.09
C VAL A 592 -14.98 22.88 -3.50
N ASP A 593 -16.18 22.99 -4.07
CA ASP A 593 -16.40 23.71 -5.35
C ASP A 593 -15.96 25.18 -5.22
N THR A 594 -15.00 25.58 -6.07
CA THR A 594 -14.54 26.98 -6.11
C THR A 594 -15.61 27.93 -6.62
N LEU A 595 -16.51 27.47 -7.50
CA LEU A 595 -17.42 28.32 -8.26
C LEU A 595 -18.65 28.76 -7.46
N GLY A 596 -18.73 30.06 -7.15
CA GLY A 596 -19.95 30.59 -6.56
C GLY A 596 -19.76 31.86 -5.77
N THR A 597 -20.66 32.08 -4.80
CA THR A 597 -20.66 33.25 -3.94
C THR A 597 -19.99 32.90 -2.62
N TRP A 598 -18.75 33.35 -2.46
CA TRP A 598 -18.01 33.25 -1.21
C TRP A 598 -18.40 34.39 -0.28
N THR A 599 -18.46 34.10 1.03
CA THR A 599 -18.78 35.07 2.07
C THR A 599 -17.57 35.27 2.99
N PHE A 600 -17.09 36.51 3.09
CA PHE A 600 -16.08 36.92 4.06
C PHE A 600 -16.75 37.65 5.22
N GLN A 601 -16.46 37.23 6.45
CA GLN A 601 -16.96 37.82 7.68
C GLN A 601 -15.79 38.20 8.57
N PHE A 602 -15.89 39.35 9.24
CA PHE A 602 -14.90 39.75 10.25
C PHE A 602 -15.51 40.56 11.39
N GLU A 603 -14.94 40.41 12.58
CA GLU A 603 -15.32 41.17 13.77
C GLU A 603 -14.10 41.75 14.46
N GLN A 604 -14.26 42.90 15.10
CA GLN A 604 -13.32 43.42 16.07
C GLN A 604 -13.87 43.13 17.47
N THR A 605 -13.14 42.41 18.30
CA THR A 605 -13.40 42.24 19.73
C THR A 605 -12.62 43.28 20.54
N ALA A 606 -13.06 43.58 21.76
CA ALA A 606 -12.23 44.31 22.71
C ALA A 606 -11.25 43.32 23.36
N GLY A 607 -9.95 43.61 23.26
CA GLY A 607 -8.91 42.70 23.77
C GLY A 607 -9.04 42.44 25.29
N VAL A 608 -8.62 41.26 25.73
CA VAL A 608 -8.75 40.71 27.09
C VAL A 608 -8.27 41.67 28.21
N PHE A 609 -7.40 42.63 27.89
CA PHE A 609 -6.86 43.62 28.82
C PHE A 609 -7.73 44.89 29.03
N GLY A 610 -8.94 44.95 28.48
CA GLY A 610 -9.97 45.95 28.84
C GLY A 610 -9.59 47.42 28.59
N THR A 611 -8.62 47.67 27.70
CA THR A 611 -8.09 49.03 27.40
C THR A 611 -8.51 49.54 26.02
N TYR A 612 -9.30 48.76 25.27
CA TYR A 612 -9.46 48.89 23.81
C TYR A 612 -10.92 48.89 23.32
N ASP A 613 -11.87 49.17 24.21
CA ASP A 613 -13.35 49.05 24.04
C ASP A 613 -13.99 49.91 22.92
N ALA A 614 -13.19 50.58 22.09
CA ALA A 614 -13.66 51.41 20.98
C ALA A 614 -12.81 51.28 19.70
N ASN A 615 -11.91 50.29 19.63
CA ASN A 615 -11.10 50.04 18.42
C ASN A 615 -11.97 49.84 17.17
N ARG A 616 -11.45 50.25 16.00
CA ARG A 616 -12.13 50.12 14.71
C ARG A 616 -11.19 49.53 13.68
N THR A 617 -11.50 48.35 13.17
CA THR A 617 -10.73 47.71 12.10
C THR A 617 -11.45 47.86 10.78
N THR A 618 -10.75 48.45 9.81
CA THR A 618 -11.23 48.60 8.42
C THR A 618 -10.47 47.65 7.51
N VAL A 619 -11.18 46.67 6.93
CA VAL A 619 -10.63 45.85 5.84
C VAL A 619 -10.77 46.65 4.55
N ASN A 620 -9.64 47.04 3.97
CA ASN A 620 -9.57 47.86 2.76
C ASN A 620 -9.70 46.98 1.51
N THR A 621 -8.93 45.90 1.45
CA THR A 621 -8.93 44.95 0.33
C THR A 621 -8.76 43.51 0.81
N LEU A 622 -9.26 42.59 -0.01
CA LEU A 622 -9.13 41.15 0.13
C LEU A 622 -8.64 40.58 -1.21
N LYS A 623 -7.81 39.55 -1.16
CA LYS A 623 -7.45 38.69 -2.31
C LYS A 623 -7.47 37.25 -1.81
N LEU A 624 -8.17 36.39 -2.52
CA LEU A 624 -8.18 34.95 -2.33
C LEU A 624 -7.45 34.31 -3.50
N ASP A 625 -6.41 33.54 -3.18
CA ASP A 625 -5.68 32.66 -4.09
C ASP A 625 -5.99 31.21 -3.71
N MET A 626 -6.35 30.40 -4.71
CA MET A 626 -6.81 29.02 -4.59
C MET A 626 -5.83 28.15 -5.37
N TYR A 627 -5.23 27.15 -4.74
CA TYR A 627 -4.24 26.25 -5.33
C TYR A 627 -4.73 24.80 -5.27
N GLY A 628 -4.37 23.99 -6.27
CA GLY A 628 -4.65 22.56 -6.28
C GLY A 628 -4.56 21.95 -7.68
N ALA A 629 -5.45 21.02 -7.99
CA ALA A 629 -5.48 20.29 -9.26
C ALA A 629 -6.39 20.96 -10.31
N ALA A 630 -6.15 20.63 -11.57
CA ALA A 630 -7.02 21.04 -12.66
C ALA A 630 -8.29 20.17 -12.64
N PRO A 631 -9.49 20.76 -12.64
CA PRO A 631 -10.75 20.02 -12.58
C PRO A 631 -10.84 18.91 -13.63
N GLY A 632 -10.95 17.68 -13.14
CA GLY A 632 -11.19 16.47 -13.94
C GLY A 632 -12.68 16.18 -14.14
N THR A 633 -12.95 15.04 -14.76
CA THR A 633 -14.26 14.35 -14.74
C THR A 633 -14.10 12.88 -14.37
N GLY A 634 -12.94 12.53 -13.78
CA GLY A 634 -12.63 11.20 -13.27
C GLY A 634 -12.59 11.25 -11.76
N ASP A 635 -13.60 10.68 -11.12
CA ASP A 635 -13.82 10.70 -9.67
C ASP A 635 -13.08 9.55 -8.97
N VAL A 636 -12.69 9.79 -7.72
CA VAL A 636 -12.10 8.77 -6.83
C VAL A 636 -12.88 8.71 -5.53
N TYR A 637 -13.90 7.86 -5.50
CA TYR A 637 -14.75 7.60 -4.35
C TYR A 637 -13.99 6.75 -3.33
N THR A 638 -13.34 7.40 -2.37
CA THR A 638 -12.42 6.73 -1.44
C THR A 638 -13.06 6.46 -0.09
N TYR A 639 -12.88 5.24 0.39
CA TYR A 639 -13.43 4.71 1.63
C TYR A 639 -12.32 4.21 2.54
N THR A 640 -12.43 4.54 3.82
CA THR A 640 -11.50 4.11 4.88
C THR A 640 -12.27 3.46 6.02
N ASN A 641 -11.56 2.88 6.99
CA ASN A 641 -12.17 2.32 8.20
C ASN A 641 -13.07 3.32 8.98
N GLU A 642 -12.98 4.63 8.72
CA GLU A 642 -13.87 5.68 9.26
C GLU A 642 -15.27 5.73 8.60
N PHE A 643 -15.51 5.02 7.49
CA PHE A 643 -16.75 5.13 6.70
C PHE A 643 -18.04 5.08 7.54
N PHE A 644 -18.17 4.10 8.44
CA PHE A 644 -19.38 3.98 9.26
C PHE A 644 -19.47 5.02 10.37
N THR A 645 -18.35 5.59 10.83
CA THR A 645 -18.32 6.75 11.73
C THR A 645 -18.86 7.98 11.00
N MET A 646 -18.35 8.25 9.79
CA MET A 646 -18.78 9.38 8.97
C MET A 646 -20.24 9.25 8.53
N ALA A 647 -20.65 8.08 8.02
CA ALA A 647 -22.02 7.82 7.58
C ALA A 647 -23.07 7.75 8.72
N ALA A 648 -22.65 7.91 9.99
CA ALA A 648 -23.52 8.09 11.15
C ALA A 648 -23.75 9.58 11.51
N ILE A 649 -22.96 10.50 10.95
CA ILE A 649 -23.14 11.95 11.11
C ILE A 649 -24.47 12.38 10.46
N ALA A 650 -25.12 13.39 11.05
CA ALA A 650 -26.40 13.90 10.59
C ALA A 650 -26.24 14.66 9.25
N GLY A 651 -26.66 14.02 8.16
CA GLY A 651 -26.48 14.49 6.78
C GLY A 651 -25.96 13.34 5.92
N GLU A 652 -24.77 12.86 6.27
CA GLU A 652 -24.02 11.83 5.53
C GLU A 652 -24.76 10.51 5.36
N GLY A 653 -25.60 10.14 6.32
CA GLY A 653 -26.41 8.92 6.24
C GLY A 653 -27.32 8.84 4.99
N GLY A 654 -27.62 9.97 4.33
CA GLY A 654 -28.35 10.04 3.06
C GLY A 654 -27.49 9.79 1.81
N ARG A 655 -26.17 9.99 1.89
CA ARG A 655 -25.21 9.89 0.77
C ARG A 655 -24.77 8.46 0.43
N ARG A 656 -25.46 7.44 0.98
CA ARG A 656 -25.22 6.00 0.71
C ARG A 656 -25.67 5.54 -0.70
N THR A 657 -25.76 6.47 -1.65
CA THR A 657 -25.99 6.20 -3.07
C THR A 657 -24.95 7.00 -3.85
N LEU A 658 -24.02 6.30 -4.50
CA LEU A 658 -22.96 6.92 -5.30
C LEU A 658 -23.57 7.40 -6.61
N VAL A 659 -23.35 8.66 -6.99
CA VAL A 659 -23.89 9.25 -8.22
C VAL A 659 -22.84 10.08 -8.96
N ASP A 660 -22.11 9.44 -9.89
CA ASP A 660 -21.48 10.14 -11.01
C ASP A 660 -22.57 10.84 -11.86
N SER A 661 -22.22 12.03 -12.39
CA SER A 661 -23.09 12.84 -13.25
C SER A 661 -22.41 13.60 -14.40
N ASP A 662 -21.08 13.57 -14.49
CA ASP A 662 -20.27 14.21 -15.53
C ASP A 662 -19.40 13.22 -16.32
N GLY A 663 -18.99 12.12 -15.69
CA GLY A 663 -18.46 10.88 -16.26
C GLY A 663 -17.01 10.98 -16.76
N GLY A 664 -16.23 9.92 -16.52
CA GLY A 664 -14.87 9.87 -17.05
C GLY A 664 -14.23 8.51 -16.98
N THR A 665 -13.48 8.28 -15.91
CA THR A 665 -12.85 7.00 -15.59
C THR A 665 -12.79 6.96 -14.08
N ASP A 666 -13.79 6.33 -13.51
CA ASP A 666 -14.23 6.58 -12.16
C ASP A 666 -13.91 5.37 -11.28
N TRP A 667 -13.42 5.65 -10.07
CA TRP A 667 -12.83 4.65 -9.17
C TRP A 667 -13.57 4.57 -7.84
N ILE A 668 -13.88 3.35 -7.39
CA ILE A 668 -14.12 3.06 -5.97
C ILE A 668 -12.81 2.60 -5.35
N ASN A 669 -12.27 3.40 -4.44
CA ASN A 669 -11.07 3.06 -3.67
C ASN A 669 -11.45 2.61 -2.26
N ALA A 670 -11.27 1.33 -1.97
CA ALA A 670 -11.51 0.74 -0.65
C ALA A 670 -10.24 0.15 -0.01
N ALA A 671 -9.04 0.50 -0.50
CA ALA A 671 -7.76 -0.05 -0.01
C ALA A 671 -7.55 0.13 1.50
N ALA A 672 -8.06 1.22 2.07
CA ALA A 672 -8.00 1.49 3.51
C ALA A 672 -9.14 0.82 4.33
N ILE A 673 -9.79 -0.22 3.82
CA ILE A 673 -10.76 -1.05 4.55
C ILE A 673 -10.07 -2.35 5.01
N ALA A 674 -10.10 -2.63 6.31
CA ALA A 674 -9.41 -3.77 6.93
C ALA A 674 -10.31 -5.03 7.11
N SER A 675 -11.35 -5.17 6.30
CA SER A 675 -12.36 -6.24 6.46
C SER A 675 -13.08 -6.52 5.16
N ASP A 676 -13.37 -7.79 4.89
CA ASP A 676 -14.09 -8.33 3.73
C ASP A 676 -15.10 -7.33 3.12
N VAL A 677 -14.81 -6.85 1.91
CA VAL A 677 -15.69 -5.98 1.13
C VAL A 677 -16.39 -6.77 0.03
N THR A 678 -17.59 -6.34 -0.30
CA THR A 678 -18.25 -6.71 -1.56
C THR A 678 -18.54 -5.41 -2.27
N ILE A 679 -17.87 -5.15 -3.39
CA ILE A 679 -18.07 -3.97 -4.23
C ILE A 679 -18.85 -4.41 -5.47
N SER A 680 -19.85 -3.63 -5.87
CA SER A 680 -20.56 -3.86 -7.13
C SER A 680 -20.65 -2.58 -7.93
N LEU A 681 -20.12 -2.61 -9.16
CA LEU A 681 -20.15 -1.53 -10.13
C LEU A 681 -21.46 -1.51 -10.96
N LYS A 682 -22.34 -2.50 -10.77
CA LYS A 682 -23.61 -2.61 -11.49
C LYS A 682 -24.61 -1.57 -10.96
N GLN A 683 -25.38 -0.95 -11.84
CA GLN A 683 -26.45 -0.02 -11.46
C GLN A 683 -27.43 -0.66 -10.45
N GLY A 684 -27.63 -0.03 -9.29
CA GLY A 684 -28.44 -0.59 -8.19
C GLY A 684 -27.77 -1.74 -7.41
N GLY A 685 -26.54 -2.10 -7.77
CA GLY A 685 -25.66 -3.01 -7.04
C GLY A 685 -25.35 -2.46 -5.65
N VAL A 686 -25.22 -3.36 -4.67
CA VAL A 686 -25.08 -3.03 -3.26
C VAL A 686 -23.66 -3.33 -2.81
N THR A 687 -22.97 -2.32 -2.28
CA THR A 687 -21.66 -2.47 -1.67
C THR A 687 -21.79 -2.72 -0.16
N SER A 688 -20.95 -3.58 0.40
CA SER A 688 -20.86 -3.84 1.85
C SER A 688 -19.42 -3.95 2.33
N PHE A 689 -19.17 -3.52 3.57
CA PHE A 689 -17.87 -3.65 4.26
C PHE A 689 -18.10 -4.44 5.55
N GLY A 690 -17.31 -5.49 5.80
CA GLY A 690 -17.48 -6.40 6.94
C GLY A 690 -18.88 -7.01 7.02
N GLY A 691 -19.47 -7.35 5.86
CA GLY A 691 -20.85 -7.83 5.71
C GLY A 691 -21.95 -6.80 6.04
N THR A 692 -21.60 -5.55 6.39
CA THR A 692 -22.55 -4.46 6.64
C THR A 692 -22.74 -3.62 5.40
N ARG A 693 -23.98 -3.40 4.96
CA ARG A 693 -24.30 -2.58 3.78
C ARG A 693 -23.72 -1.16 3.91
N ALA A 694 -22.86 -0.80 2.98
CA ALA A 694 -22.22 0.50 2.91
C ALA A 694 -23.07 1.47 2.06
N PHE A 695 -23.05 1.28 0.74
CA PHE A 695 -23.73 2.13 -0.24
C PHE A 695 -24.34 1.33 -1.41
N THR A 696 -24.77 2.01 -2.47
CA THR A 696 -25.40 1.43 -3.67
C THR A 696 -25.08 2.31 -4.87
N ILE A 697 -24.89 1.73 -6.05
CA ILE A 697 -24.65 2.51 -7.28
C ILE A 697 -25.96 3.16 -7.76
N GLY A 698 -25.92 4.46 -7.98
CA GLY A 698 -27.05 5.29 -8.41
C GLY A 698 -27.59 4.96 -9.80
N THR A 699 -28.73 5.53 -10.14
CA THR A 699 -29.34 5.32 -11.46
C THR A 699 -28.75 6.28 -12.49
N GLY A 700 -28.08 5.74 -13.52
CA GLY A 700 -27.43 6.53 -14.57
C GLY A 700 -25.92 6.72 -14.35
N THR A 701 -25.45 6.40 -13.15
CA THR A 701 -24.04 6.33 -12.73
C THR A 701 -23.30 5.24 -13.49
N GLN A 702 -22.12 5.56 -14.01
CA GLN A 702 -21.13 4.61 -14.49
C GLN A 702 -19.92 4.69 -13.56
N ILE A 703 -19.32 3.54 -13.29
CA ILE A 703 -18.05 3.41 -12.57
C ILE A 703 -17.33 2.28 -13.26
N GLU A 704 -16.14 2.55 -13.77
CA GLU A 704 -15.35 1.57 -14.51
C GLU A 704 -14.53 0.71 -13.55
N ASN A 705 -14.01 1.28 -12.45
CA ASN A 705 -12.89 0.66 -11.75
C ASN A 705 -13.11 0.53 -10.23
N ALA A 706 -12.46 -0.47 -9.63
CA ALA A 706 -12.47 -0.66 -8.18
C ALA A 706 -11.16 -1.27 -7.66
N VAL A 707 -10.78 -0.87 -6.44
CA VAL A 707 -9.72 -1.51 -5.66
C VAL A 707 -10.19 -1.79 -4.23
N SER A 708 -9.91 -2.99 -3.74
CA SER A 708 -10.22 -3.44 -2.37
C SER A 708 -8.98 -3.50 -1.47
N GLY A 709 -9.04 -4.21 -0.33
CA GLY A 709 -8.19 -3.95 0.84
C GLY A 709 -7.37 -5.14 1.36
N ASP A 710 -7.43 -5.35 2.68
CA ASP A 710 -6.75 -6.46 3.39
C ASP A 710 -7.72 -7.61 3.77
N GLY A 711 -8.90 -7.67 3.14
CA GLY A 711 -9.98 -8.63 3.45
C GLY A 711 -10.14 -9.69 2.37
N ASN A 712 -10.93 -10.75 2.62
CA ASN A 712 -11.30 -11.68 1.55
C ASN A 712 -12.45 -11.06 0.75
N ASP A 713 -12.10 -10.38 -0.33
CA ASP A 713 -12.92 -9.37 -0.98
C ASP A 713 -13.65 -9.92 -2.22
N THR A 714 -14.70 -9.21 -2.67
CA THR A 714 -15.48 -9.62 -3.84
C THR A 714 -15.82 -8.40 -4.70
N LEU A 715 -15.28 -8.36 -5.91
CA LEU A 715 -15.48 -7.25 -6.85
C LEU A 715 -16.37 -7.73 -8.00
N LEU A 716 -17.47 -7.02 -8.21
CA LEU A 716 -18.43 -7.30 -9.27
C LEU A 716 -18.45 -6.12 -10.25
N GLY A 717 -17.81 -6.30 -11.41
CA GLY A 717 -17.82 -5.38 -12.56
C GLY A 717 -19.21 -5.21 -13.18
N ASN A 718 -19.27 -4.64 -14.39
CA ASN A 718 -20.50 -4.28 -15.08
C ASN A 718 -20.44 -4.58 -16.59
N ALA A 719 -20.86 -3.65 -17.44
CA ALA A 719 -20.94 -3.84 -18.90
C ALA A 719 -19.93 -2.95 -19.66
N LEU A 720 -18.97 -2.40 -18.93
CA LEU A 720 -17.88 -1.53 -19.39
C LEU A 720 -16.58 -2.33 -19.31
N ALA A 721 -15.51 -1.84 -19.95
CA ALA A 721 -14.18 -2.37 -19.70
C ALA A 721 -13.75 -1.97 -18.27
N ASN A 722 -13.74 -2.91 -17.34
CA ASN A 722 -13.47 -2.67 -15.92
C ASN A 722 -12.01 -2.97 -15.54
N GLU A 723 -11.43 -2.16 -14.65
CA GLU A 723 -10.17 -2.45 -13.97
C GLU A 723 -10.43 -2.77 -12.48
N LEU A 724 -10.14 -3.99 -12.06
CA LEU A 724 -10.47 -4.53 -10.74
C LEU A 724 -9.20 -5.04 -10.02
N HIS A 725 -8.99 -4.60 -8.78
CA HIS A 725 -7.82 -4.95 -7.96
C HIS A 725 -8.25 -5.49 -6.59
N GLY A 726 -7.90 -6.75 -6.26
CA GLY A 726 -8.20 -7.41 -4.98
C GLY A 726 -7.31 -6.93 -3.83
N MET A 727 -6.01 -6.81 -4.11
CA MET A 727 -4.90 -6.39 -3.22
C MET A 727 -4.39 -7.49 -2.28
N ARG A 728 -5.11 -7.82 -1.20
CA ARG A 728 -4.68 -8.84 -0.22
C ARG A 728 -5.87 -9.54 0.40
N GLY A 729 -5.86 -10.87 0.33
CA GLY A 729 -6.96 -11.71 0.72
C GLY A 729 -7.12 -12.83 -0.29
N ASN A 730 -8.00 -13.77 -0.01
CA ASN A 730 -8.43 -14.74 -1.01
C ASN A 730 -9.70 -14.19 -1.67
N ASP A 731 -9.51 -13.50 -2.79
CA ASP A 731 -10.47 -12.61 -3.40
C ASP A 731 -11.29 -13.26 -4.52
N SER A 732 -12.36 -12.60 -4.94
CA SER A 732 -13.20 -13.07 -6.04
C SER A 732 -13.62 -11.91 -6.95
N LEU A 733 -12.95 -11.80 -8.09
CA LEU A 733 -13.10 -10.74 -9.07
C LEU A 733 -13.91 -11.25 -10.28
N PHE A 734 -14.97 -10.52 -10.63
CA PHE A 734 -15.86 -10.85 -11.74
C PHE A 734 -16.05 -9.65 -12.66
N GLY A 735 -15.60 -9.72 -13.92
CA GLY A 735 -15.75 -8.64 -14.91
C GLY A 735 -17.19 -8.43 -15.37
N ASP A 736 -17.90 -9.54 -15.66
CA ASP A 736 -19.26 -9.63 -16.23
C ASP A 736 -19.29 -9.48 -17.76
N ALA A 737 -19.09 -8.27 -18.29
CA ALA A 737 -19.01 -8.06 -19.73
C ALA A 737 -18.21 -6.82 -20.13
N GLY A 738 -17.11 -7.01 -20.86
CA GLY A 738 -16.28 -5.88 -21.25
C GLY A 738 -15.05 -6.29 -22.05
N SER A 739 -13.90 -5.82 -21.58
CA SER A 739 -12.56 -6.21 -22.00
C SER A 739 -11.69 -5.83 -20.82
N ASP A 740 -11.81 -6.66 -19.80
CA ASP A 740 -11.59 -6.28 -18.40
C ASP A 740 -10.17 -6.63 -17.97
N VAL A 741 -9.68 -5.97 -16.93
CA VAL A 741 -8.35 -6.24 -16.36
C VAL A 741 -8.52 -6.52 -14.88
N LEU A 742 -8.26 -7.77 -14.49
CA LEU A 742 -8.44 -8.27 -13.14
C LEU A 742 -7.06 -8.59 -12.54
N PHE A 743 -6.75 -7.96 -11.42
CA PHE A 743 -5.58 -8.19 -10.58
C PHE A 743 -6.04 -8.78 -9.25
N GLY A 744 -5.65 -10.02 -8.95
CA GLY A 744 -5.92 -10.66 -7.65
C GLY A 744 -5.14 -9.95 -6.54
N GLY A 745 -3.89 -10.35 -6.35
CA GLY A 745 -2.94 -9.70 -5.44
C GLY A 745 -2.22 -10.71 -4.57
N LEU A 746 -2.44 -10.69 -3.26
CA LEU A 746 -1.83 -11.62 -2.31
C LEU A 746 -2.89 -12.56 -1.69
N GLY A 747 -3.03 -13.77 -2.23
CA GLY A 747 -3.86 -14.86 -1.69
C GLY A 747 -4.25 -15.85 -2.77
N ASP A 748 -5.05 -16.88 -2.43
CA ASP A 748 -5.57 -17.80 -3.45
C ASP A 748 -6.86 -17.22 -4.04
N ASP A 749 -6.75 -16.58 -5.20
CA ASP A 749 -7.78 -15.73 -5.79
C ASP A 749 -8.63 -16.44 -6.86
N ARG A 750 -9.82 -15.89 -7.12
CA ARG A 750 -10.69 -16.31 -8.22
C ARG A 750 -10.95 -15.16 -9.19
N LEU A 751 -10.50 -15.32 -10.43
CA LEU A 751 -10.64 -14.35 -11.51
C LEU A 751 -11.54 -14.88 -12.63
N ASP A 752 -12.58 -14.13 -12.97
CA ASP A 752 -13.63 -14.51 -13.93
C ASP A 752 -14.04 -13.28 -14.75
N GLY A 753 -13.38 -13.04 -15.89
CA GLY A 753 -13.69 -11.88 -16.75
C GLY A 753 -15.15 -11.89 -17.24
N GLY A 754 -15.71 -13.08 -17.45
CA GLY A 754 -17.00 -13.24 -18.09
C GLY A 754 -16.90 -13.01 -19.59
N SER A 755 -17.85 -12.28 -20.17
CA SER A 755 -17.88 -12.12 -21.63
C SER A 755 -17.06 -10.92 -22.11
N GLY A 756 -15.79 -11.14 -22.46
CA GLY A 756 -14.96 -10.06 -22.96
C GLY A 756 -13.78 -10.48 -23.82
N ALA A 757 -12.64 -9.85 -23.59
CA ALA A 757 -11.34 -10.22 -24.12
C ALA A 757 -10.35 -9.79 -23.04
N ASP A 758 -10.32 -10.59 -21.99
CA ASP A 758 -10.01 -10.11 -20.65
C ASP A 758 -8.58 -10.45 -20.25
N VAL A 759 -7.97 -9.64 -19.40
CA VAL A 759 -6.62 -9.86 -18.87
C VAL A 759 -6.76 -10.26 -17.41
N LEU A 760 -6.36 -11.48 -17.09
CA LEU A 760 -6.48 -12.05 -15.76
C LEU A 760 -5.07 -12.29 -15.19
N ARG A 761 -4.78 -11.71 -14.02
CA ARG A 761 -3.53 -11.89 -13.29
C ARG A 761 -3.83 -12.10 -11.81
N GLY A 762 -3.62 -13.30 -11.30
CA GLY A 762 -3.80 -13.65 -9.89
C GLY A 762 -2.72 -13.06 -8.99
N GLU A 763 -1.47 -13.07 -9.46
CA GLU A 763 -0.29 -12.62 -8.70
C GLU A 763 0.22 -13.63 -7.67
N GLN A 764 -0.01 -13.52 -6.37
CA GLN A 764 0.69 -14.35 -5.37
C GLN A 764 -0.24 -15.23 -4.54
N GLY A 765 -0.57 -16.39 -5.09
CA GLY A 765 -1.16 -17.52 -4.39
C GLY A 765 -1.49 -18.65 -5.36
N ASN A 766 -2.42 -19.54 -5.01
CA ASN A 766 -2.84 -20.64 -5.88
C ASN A 766 -4.13 -20.25 -6.61
N ASP A 767 -3.98 -19.58 -7.74
CA ASP A 767 -5.05 -18.80 -8.34
C ASP A 767 -5.95 -19.62 -9.27
N THR A 768 -7.20 -19.16 -9.41
CA THR A 768 -8.24 -19.82 -10.21
C THR A 768 -8.81 -18.90 -11.27
N TYR A 769 -8.49 -19.20 -12.52
CA TYR A 769 -8.95 -18.48 -13.70
C TYR A 769 -10.17 -19.16 -14.34
N VAL A 770 -11.10 -18.35 -14.84
CA VAL A 770 -12.10 -18.78 -15.83
C VAL A 770 -11.76 -18.17 -17.18
N VAL A 771 -11.67 -19.01 -18.20
CA VAL A 771 -11.47 -18.59 -19.59
C VAL A 771 -12.67 -19.07 -20.41
N ASP A 772 -13.49 -18.14 -20.90
CA ASP A 772 -14.64 -18.45 -21.75
C ASP A 772 -14.55 -17.84 -23.15
N ASN A 773 -13.63 -16.90 -23.36
CA ASN A 773 -13.42 -16.23 -24.61
C ASN A 773 -12.00 -16.44 -25.15
N ARG A 774 -11.88 -16.48 -26.47
CA ARG A 774 -10.59 -16.62 -27.16
C ARG A 774 -9.73 -15.34 -27.07
N GLY A 775 -10.33 -14.23 -26.65
CA GLY A 775 -9.62 -12.99 -26.36
C GLY A 775 -8.87 -13.00 -25.02
N ASP A 776 -9.19 -13.94 -24.13
CA ASP A 776 -8.70 -13.91 -22.74
C ASP A 776 -7.22 -14.25 -22.65
N VAL A 777 -6.53 -13.58 -21.73
CA VAL A 777 -5.09 -13.71 -21.47
C VAL A 777 -4.87 -13.88 -19.97
N VAL A 778 -4.53 -15.10 -19.57
CA VAL A 778 -4.00 -15.40 -18.24
C VAL A 778 -2.51 -15.04 -18.21
N ILE A 779 -2.07 -14.31 -17.17
CA ILE A 779 -0.68 -13.88 -16.99
C ILE A 779 -0.18 -14.29 -15.61
N GLU A 780 0.84 -15.16 -15.58
CA GLU A 780 1.57 -15.56 -14.38
C GLU A 780 3.09 -15.31 -14.52
N ASP A 781 3.71 -14.90 -13.41
CA ASP A 781 5.16 -14.76 -13.24
C ASP A 781 5.73 -15.95 -12.41
N PRO A 782 7.05 -16.23 -12.48
CA PRO A 782 7.61 -17.44 -11.88
C PRO A 782 7.56 -17.47 -10.34
N ASN A 783 7.20 -18.64 -9.78
CA ASN A 783 7.15 -18.94 -8.34
C ASN A 783 6.01 -18.23 -7.58
N GLN A 784 4.88 -18.02 -8.25
CA GLN A 784 3.72 -17.34 -7.68
C GLN A 784 2.76 -18.31 -6.95
N GLY A 785 2.40 -19.45 -7.54
CA GLY A 785 1.82 -20.55 -6.77
C GLY A 785 1.67 -21.87 -7.51
N THR A 786 0.44 -22.30 -7.75
CA THR A 786 0.11 -23.54 -8.47
C THR A 786 -1.30 -23.42 -9.05
N ASP A 787 -1.35 -22.94 -10.29
CA ASP A 787 -2.46 -22.13 -10.73
C ASP A 787 -3.37 -22.89 -11.70
N THR A 788 -4.67 -22.57 -11.67
CA THR A 788 -5.72 -23.43 -12.24
C THR A 788 -6.61 -22.68 -13.21
N VAL A 789 -6.61 -23.09 -14.48
CA VAL A 789 -7.53 -22.58 -15.50
C VAL A 789 -8.72 -23.52 -15.67
N TYR A 790 -9.93 -22.98 -15.55
CA TYR A 790 -11.16 -23.60 -16.03
C TYR A 790 -11.52 -22.99 -17.39
N ALA A 791 -11.33 -23.75 -18.46
CA ALA A 791 -11.57 -23.28 -19.83
C ALA A 791 -12.91 -23.81 -20.38
N ALA A 792 -13.81 -22.92 -20.81
CA ALA A 792 -15.05 -23.29 -21.50
C ALA A 792 -14.87 -23.46 -23.03
N ILE A 793 -13.68 -23.11 -23.52
CA ILE A 793 -13.22 -23.19 -24.92
C ILE A 793 -11.92 -24.00 -25.03
N ASP A 794 -11.54 -24.38 -26.26
CA ASP A 794 -10.23 -24.98 -26.52
C ASP A 794 -9.11 -24.03 -26.09
N TYR A 795 -8.17 -24.52 -25.26
CA TYR A 795 -7.20 -23.67 -24.58
C TYR A 795 -5.78 -24.28 -24.53
N THR A 796 -4.78 -23.41 -24.46
CA THR A 796 -3.37 -23.75 -24.26
C THR A 796 -2.87 -22.94 -23.08
N LEU A 797 -2.29 -23.59 -22.08
CA LEU A 797 -1.80 -22.90 -20.88
C LEU A 797 -0.71 -21.86 -21.23
N GLY A 798 -0.80 -20.69 -20.61
CA GLY A 798 0.31 -19.74 -20.56
C GLY A 798 1.49 -20.31 -19.77
N SER A 799 2.64 -19.65 -19.80
CA SER A 799 3.77 -20.02 -18.92
C SER A 799 3.42 -19.84 -17.45
N HIS A 800 3.96 -20.70 -16.58
CA HIS A 800 3.78 -20.64 -15.12
C HIS A 800 2.35 -20.93 -14.63
N VAL A 801 1.58 -21.70 -15.41
CA VAL A 801 0.27 -22.23 -15.00
C VAL A 801 0.34 -23.76 -15.02
N GLU A 802 -0.05 -24.43 -13.95
CA GLU A 802 0.15 -25.88 -13.81
C GLU A 802 -1.09 -26.72 -14.14
N LYS A 803 -2.30 -26.17 -14.07
CA LYS A 803 -3.53 -26.97 -14.18
C LYS A 803 -4.53 -26.44 -15.20
N LEU A 804 -5.09 -27.35 -16.00
CA LEU A 804 -6.17 -27.08 -16.95
C LEU A 804 -7.34 -28.03 -16.73
N TYR A 805 -8.52 -27.48 -16.48
CA TYR A 805 -9.79 -28.19 -16.55
C TYR A 805 -10.57 -27.70 -17.77
N LEU A 806 -10.77 -28.59 -18.74
CA LEU A 806 -11.73 -28.35 -19.82
C LEU A 806 -13.15 -28.42 -19.26
N THR A 807 -14.02 -27.54 -19.76
CA THR A 807 -15.42 -27.44 -19.35
C THR A 807 -16.31 -27.09 -20.54
N GLY A 808 -17.62 -27.26 -20.39
CA GLY A 808 -18.60 -26.79 -21.39
C GLY A 808 -18.38 -27.36 -22.80
N ALA A 809 -17.95 -26.50 -23.72
CA ALA A 809 -17.80 -26.81 -25.14
C ALA A 809 -16.34 -27.09 -25.58
N ALA A 810 -15.35 -26.88 -24.70
CA ALA A 810 -13.94 -27.17 -24.95
C ALA A 810 -13.71 -28.66 -25.24
N ARG A 811 -12.95 -28.99 -26.29
CA ARG A 811 -12.55 -30.37 -26.64
C ARG A 811 -11.06 -30.54 -26.90
N SER A 812 -10.27 -29.46 -26.79
CA SER A 812 -8.82 -29.50 -26.93
C SER A 812 -8.14 -28.74 -25.79
N GLY A 813 -7.23 -29.42 -25.09
CA GLY A 813 -6.39 -28.85 -24.03
C GLY A 813 -4.91 -29.06 -24.36
N THR A 814 -4.07 -28.08 -24.04
CA THR A 814 -2.61 -28.19 -24.21
C THR A 814 -1.89 -27.53 -23.05
N GLY A 815 -0.90 -28.22 -22.51
CA GLY A 815 -0.03 -27.70 -21.45
C GLY A 815 1.02 -26.71 -21.93
N ASN A 816 2.02 -26.51 -21.08
CA ASN A 816 3.21 -25.71 -21.29
C ASN A 816 4.46 -26.55 -20.91
N GLY A 817 5.65 -25.94 -20.84
CA GLY A 817 6.90 -26.64 -20.52
C GLY A 817 7.14 -26.98 -19.04
N LEU A 818 6.08 -27.26 -18.27
CA LEU A 818 6.10 -27.59 -16.84
C LEU A 818 5.36 -28.91 -16.62
N ASP A 819 5.54 -29.54 -15.46
CA ASP A 819 4.72 -30.69 -15.03
C ASP A 819 3.26 -30.22 -14.86
N ASN A 820 2.36 -30.58 -15.79
CA ASN A 820 0.98 -30.08 -15.85
C ASN A 820 -0.07 -31.15 -15.49
N ASP A 821 -1.12 -30.76 -14.77
CA ASP A 821 -2.35 -31.56 -14.65
C ASP A 821 -3.40 -31.11 -15.69
N LEU A 822 -3.73 -31.96 -16.66
CA LEU A 822 -4.74 -31.71 -17.69
C LEU A 822 -5.96 -32.63 -17.52
N TYR A 823 -7.15 -32.04 -17.37
CA TYR A 823 -8.42 -32.74 -17.18
C TYR A 823 -9.40 -32.43 -18.33
N GLY A 824 -9.95 -33.47 -18.94
CA GLY A 824 -10.98 -33.42 -19.97
C GLY A 824 -12.39 -33.24 -19.41
N THR A 825 -13.37 -33.63 -20.23
CA THR A 825 -14.81 -33.49 -20.03
C THR A 825 -15.50 -34.86 -20.14
N GLY A 826 -16.84 -34.88 -20.19
CA GLY A 826 -17.60 -36.09 -20.56
C GLY A 826 -17.83 -36.21 -22.08
N GLY A 827 -16.84 -35.88 -22.90
CA GLY A 827 -16.90 -36.01 -24.35
C GLY A 827 -15.54 -36.30 -24.96
N ALA A 828 -15.53 -36.66 -26.25
CA ALA A 828 -14.29 -37.02 -26.96
C ALA A 828 -13.31 -35.85 -27.06
N ASP A 829 -12.25 -35.90 -26.25
CA ASP A 829 -11.31 -34.82 -25.99
C ASP A 829 -9.90 -35.11 -26.53
N SER A 830 -9.11 -34.05 -26.69
CA SER A 830 -7.71 -34.12 -27.13
C SER A 830 -6.83 -33.33 -26.16
N LEU A 831 -6.07 -34.02 -25.33
CA LEU A 831 -5.15 -33.42 -24.35
C LEU A 831 -3.69 -33.64 -24.79
N TRP A 832 -2.86 -32.62 -24.65
CA TRP A 832 -1.43 -32.69 -24.95
C TRP A 832 -0.62 -32.04 -23.82
N GLY A 833 0.18 -32.83 -23.09
CA GLY A 833 1.06 -32.36 -22.02
C GLY A 833 2.13 -31.37 -22.50
N VAL A 834 2.95 -31.82 -23.45
CA VAL A 834 4.06 -31.19 -24.20
C VAL A 834 5.49 -31.55 -23.73
N ASP A 835 6.02 -30.88 -22.71
CA ASP A 835 7.35 -31.13 -22.12
C ASP A 835 7.19 -30.95 -20.60
N GLY A 836 7.30 -32.03 -19.82
CA GLY A 836 6.95 -32.03 -18.39
C GLY A 836 6.81 -33.47 -17.87
N ASN A 837 6.50 -33.66 -16.59
CA ASN A 837 5.97 -34.94 -16.10
C ASN A 837 4.45 -34.77 -15.91
N ASP A 838 3.70 -34.97 -16.99
CA ASP A 838 2.32 -34.52 -17.09
C ASP A 838 1.31 -35.57 -16.60
N LEU A 839 0.20 -35.10 -16.02
CA LEU A 839 -0.95 -35.90 -15.63
C LEU A 839 -2.14 -35.59 -16.55
N LEU A 840 -2.47 -36.51 -17.45
CA LEU A 840 -3.60 -36.36 -18.38
C LEU A 840 -4.76 -37.26 -17.96
N ARG A 841 -5.99 -36.74 -17.96
CA ARG A 841 -7.22 -37.49 -17.69
C ARG A 841 -8.33 -37.16 -18.68
N GLY A 842 -8.77 -38.13 -19.49
CA GLY A 842 -9.87 -37.99 -20.46
C GLY A 842 -11.25 -37.89 -19.80
N TRP A 843 -11.61 -38.90 -19.01
CA TRP A 843 -12.88 -39.17 -18.32
C TRP A 843 -13.89 -40.01 -19.12
N GLU A 844 -15.00 -39.45 -19.62
CA GLU A 844 -15.95 -40.20 -20.46
C GLU A 844 -15.81 -39.69 -21.88
N GLY A 845 -15.44 -40.53 -22.85
CA GLY A 845 -15.04 -40.00 -24.16
C GLY A 845 -14.55 -41.06 -25.12
N ASN A 846 -13.86 -40.60 -26.15
CA ASN A 846 -13.10 -41.45 -27.10
C ASN A 846 -11.88 -40.61 -27.41
N ASP A 847 -10.98 -40.59 -26.43
CA ASP A 847 -10.08 -39.49 -26.15
C ASP A 847 -8.72 -39.70 -26.80
N LYS A 848 -7.95 -38.62 -26.88
CA LYS A 848 -6.60 -38.64 -27.40
C LYS A 848 -5.68 -37.93 -26.44
N LEU A 849 -4.90 -38.72 -25.71
CA LEU A 849 -3.98 -38.24 -24.69
C LEU A 849 -2.57 -38.39 -25.23
N TYR A 850 -1.87 -37.25 -25.35
CA TYR A 850 -0.47 -37.19 -25.75
C TYR A 850 0.34 -36.60 -24.59
N GLY A 851 1.29 -37.34 -24.02
CA GLY A 851 2.21 -36.81 -23.01
C GLY A 851 3.18 -35.81 -23.67
N GLY A 852 4.37 -36.29 -24.04
CA GLY A 852 5.24 -35.63 -25.01
C GLY A 852 6.73 -35.87 -24.79
N SER A 853 7.31 -35.19 -23.79
CA SER A 853 8.66 -35.42 -23.31
C SER A 853 8.68 -35.40 -21.78
N GLY A 854 8.91 -36.56 -21.16
CA GLY A 854 9.11 -36.67 -19.72
C GLY A 854 8.49 -37.96 -19.17
N ARG A 855 7.93 -37.92 -17.97
CA ARG A 855 7.38 -39.14 -17.34
C ARG A 855 5.92 -38.96 -17.06
N ASP A 856 5.14 -39.20 -18.09
CA ASP A 856 3.76 -38.81 -18.15
C ASP A 856 2.86 -39.93 -17.60
N THR A 857 1.72 -39.53 -17.05
CA THR A 857 0.70 -40.44 -16.53
C THR A 857 -0.63 -40.14 -17.21
N LEU A 858 -1.04 -41.03 -18.12
CA LEU A 858 -2.24 -40.87 -18.93
C LEU A 858 -3.34 -41.83 -18.44
N PHE A 859 -4.51 -41.27 -18.15
CA PHE A 859 -5.75 -42.00 -17.84
C PHE A 859 -6.80 -41.69 -18.90
N GLY A 860 -7.19 -42.66 -19.71
CA GLY A 860 -8.30 -42.54 -20.67
C GLY A 860 -9.63 -42.30 -19.95
N GLY A 861 -10.27 -43.39 -19.54
CA GLY A 861 -11.38 -43.43 -18.61
C GLY A 861 -12.48 -44.36 -19.08
N ALA A 862 -13.42 -43.88 -19.89
CA ALA A 862 -14.56 -44.65 -20.35
C ALA A 862 -14.92 -44.34 -21.81
N GLY A 863 -14.58 -45.29 -22.69
CA GLY A 863 -14.81 -45.33 -24.14
C GLY A 863 -13.53 -45.72 -24.88
N ASP A 864 -13.52 -45.71 -26.22
CA ASP A 864 -12.35 -46.23 -26.97
C ASP A 864 -11.29 -45.14 -27.15
N ASP A 865 -10.28 -45.14 -26.29
CA ASP A 865 -9.28 -44.08 -26.13
C ASP A 865 -7.96 -44.37 -26.86
N ARG A 866 -7.18 -43.31 -27.08
CA ARG A 866 -5.79 -43.39 -27.58
C ARG A 866 -4.84 -42.72 -26.60
N LEU A 867 -3.92 -43.51 -26.06
CA LEU A 867 -2.89 -43.06 -25.13
C LEU A 867 -1.51 -43.17 -25.78
N ASP A 868 -0.80 -42.05 -25.81
CA ASP A 868 0.48 -41.88 -26.49
C ASP A 868 1.41 -41.08 -25.56
N GLY A 869 2.15 -41.78 -24.70
CA GLY A 869 3.03 -41.13 -23.70
C GLY A 869 4.09 -40.24 -24.34
N GLY A 870 4.61 -40.65 -25.48
CA GLY A 870 5.65 -39.92 -26.18
C GLY A 870 7.03 -40.45 -25.79
N LYS A 871 7.92 -39.56 -25.34
CA LYS A 871 9.30 -39.92 -24.99
C LYS A 871 9.48 -40.05 -23.48
N ASP A 872 10.40 -40.96 -23.13
CA ASP A 872 10.97 -41.27 -21.82
C ASP A 872 10.33 -42.48 -21.11
N ASP A 873 9.73 -42.41 -19.92
CA ASP A 873 9.24 -43.63 -19.21
C ASP A 873 7.82 -43.43 -18.64
N ASP A 874 6.80 -43.77 -19.43
CA ASP A 874 5.42 -43.34 -19.16
C ASP A 874 4.54 -44.38 -18.45
N THR A 875 3.43 -43.93 -17.88
CA THR A 875 2.37 -44.78 -17.32
C THR A 875 1.07 -44.56 -18.07
N LEU A 876 0.59 -45.59 -18.77
CA LEU A 876 -0.59 -45.52 -19.63
C LEU A 876 -1.69 -46.44 -19.08
N ARG A 877 -2.90 -45.90 -18.90
CA ARG A 877 -4.08 -46.66 -18.50
C ARG A 877 -5.32 -46.16 -19.24
N GLY A 878 -5.85 -46.97 -20.13
CA GLY A 878 -7.09 -46.75 -20.86
C GLY A 878 -8.31 -46.78 -19.94
N GLU A 879 -8.37 -47.74 -19.01
CA GLU A 879 -9.57 -48.04 -18.21
C GLU A 879 -10.66 -48.67 -19.10
N ALA A 880 -11.92 -48.23 -19.05
CA ALA A 880 -13.03 -49.01 -19.62
C ALA A 880 -13.32 -48.67 -21.10
N GLY A 881 -12.72 -49.41 -22.04
CA GLY A 881 -12.77 -49.07 -23.45
C GLY A 881 -12.46 -50.20 -24.44
N ASN A 882 -11.97 -49.84 -25.62
CA ASN A 882 -11.19 -50.73 -26.49
C ASN A 882 -9.97 -49.92 -26.93
N ASP A 883 -8.99 -49.85 -26.05
CA ASP A 883 -8.05 -48.75 -26.02
C ASP A 883 -6.81 -49.01 -26.87
N THR A 884 -6.21 -47.92 -27.34
CA THR A 884 -5.01 -47.96 -28.18
C THR A 884 -3.83 -47.29 -27.47
N TYR A 885 -2.95 -48.12 -26.93
CA TYR A 885 -1.68 -47.72 -26.36
C TYR A 885 -0.61 -47.59 -27.44
N VAL A 886 0.17 -46.51 -27.40
CA VAL A 886 1.44 -46.41 -28.13
C VAL A 886 2.56 -46.69 -27.17
N VAL A 887 3.48 -47.57 -27.57
CA VAL A 887 4.69 -47.88 -26.81
C VAL A 887 5.90 -47.70 -27.71
N ASP A 888 6.76 -46.74 -27.35
CA ASP A 888 8.03 -46.51 -28.03
C ASP A 888 9.25 -46.58 -27.10
N SER A 889 9.03 -46.55 -25.78
CA SER A 889 10.08 -46.73 -24.78
C SER A 889 9.96 -48.05 -24.04
N ARG A 890 11.11 -48.53 -23.53
CA ARG A 890 11.18 -49.74 -22.69
C ARG A 890 10.78 -49.47 -21.24
N GLY A 891 10.57 -48.21 -20.87
CA GLY A 891 10.04 -47.81 -19.56
C GLY A 891 8.51 -47.85 -19.47
N ASP A 892 7.83 -47.80 -20.61
CA ASP A 892 6.37 -47.63 -20.70
C ASP A 892 5.61 -48.73 -19.97
N GLN A 893 4.70 -48.32 -19.08
CA GLN A 893 3.86 -49.18 -18.26
C GLN A 893 2.41 -49.07 -18.71
N VAL A 894 2.00 -49.99 -19.59
CA VAL A 894 0.59 -50.26 -19.89
C VAL A 894 -0.03 -51.01 -18.71
N ILE A 895 -1.12 -50.46 -18.15
CA ILE A 895 -1.85 -51.02 -17.02
C ILE A 895 -3.29 -51.27 -17.44
N GLU A 896 -3.72 -52.53 -17.40
CA GLU A 896 -5.11 -52.94 -17.66
C GLU A 896 -5.68 -53.79 -16.52
N LEU A 897 -6.98 -53.68 -16.23
CA LEU A 897 -7.70 -54.61 -15.35
C LEU A 897 -8.60 -55.58 -16.14
N SER A 898 -9.01 -56.64 -15.46
CA SER A 898 -9.77 -57.74 -16.09
C SER A 898 -11.19 -57.30 -16.46
N GLY A 899 -11.47 -57.23 -17.76
CA GLY A 899 -12.82 -57.00 -18.30
C GLY A 899 -13.15 -55.53 -18.51
N GLU A 900 -12.12 -54.69 -18.69
CA GLU A 900 -12.25 -53.28 -19.04
C GLU A 900 -12.37 -53.09 -20.57
N GLY A 901 -11.64 -53.88 -21.40
CA GLY A 901 -11.73 -53.77 -22.86
C GLY A 901 -11.37 -54.97 -23.73
N ILE A 902 -11.02 -54.66 -25.00
CA ILE A 902 -10.29 -55.52 -25.95
C ILE A 902 -9.22 -54.63 -26.59
N ASP A 903 -8.04 -54.64 -26.00
CA ASP A 903 -7.14 -53.47 -26.11
C ASP A 903 -5.97 -53.74 -27.04
N LEU A 904 -5.35 -52.67 -27.57
CA LEU A 904 -4.33 -52.72 -28.61
C LEU A 904 -3.08 -51.94 -28.21
N VAL A 905 -1.94 -52.63 -28.18
CA VAL A 905 -0.62 -51.97 -28.16
C VAL A 905 -0.09 -51.84 -29.59
N LEU A 906 0.24 -50.60 -29.96
CA LEU A 906 1.06 -50.25 -31.12
C LEU A 906 2.51 -50.05 -30.64
N ALA A 907 3.35 -51.07 -30.80
CA ALA A 907 4.74 -51.01 -30.36
C ALA A 907 5.69 -50.64 -31.51
N SER A 908 6.60 -49.68 -31.30
CA SER A 908 7.69 -49.38 -32.26
C SER A 908 9.04 -50.04 -31.91
N ILE A 909 9.07 -50.68 -30.74
CA ILE A 909 10.18 -51.42 -30.12
C ILE A 909 9.78 -52.89 -29.83
N ASP A 910 10.76 -53.69 -29.41
CA ASP A 910 10.48 -55.03 -28.87
C ASP A 910 9.57 -54.93 -27.64
N TYR A 911 8.43 -55.63 -27.65
CA TYR A 911 7.42 -55.50 -26.59
C TYR A 911 6.80 -56.83 -26.16
N ARG A 912 6.40 -56.90 -24.89
CA ARG A 912 5.58 -57.97 -24.32
C ARG A 912 4.30 -57.35 -23.76
N LEU A 913 3.15 -57.89 -24.16
CA LEU A 913 1.86 -57.45 -23.62
C LEU A 913 1.80 -57.57 -22.09
N ALA A 914 1.30 -56.50 -21.46
CA ALA A 914 0.88 -56.51 -20.06
C ALA A 914 -0.24 -57.54 -19.83
N ALA A 915 -0.55 -57.85 -18.58
CA ALA A 915 -1.74 -58.65 -18.29
C ALA A 915 -3.01 -57.91 -18.73
N ASN A 916 -4.06 -58.64 -19.11
CA ASN A 916 -5.37 -58.12 -19.53
C ASN A 916 -5.41 -57.37 -20.89
N VAL A 917 -4.30 -57.30 -21.65
CA VAL A 917 -4.30 -56.75 -23.03
C VAL A 917 -4.39 -57.86 -24.07
N GLU A 918 -5.26 -57.73 -25.07
CA GLU A 918 -5.46 -58.76 -26.11
C GLU A 918 -4.57 -58.59 -27.35
N ASN A 919 -4.36 -57.38 -27.86
CA ASN A 919 -3.81 -57.19 -29.21
C ASN A 919 -2.45 -56.48 -29.19
N LEU A 920 -1.54 -56.94 -30.06
CA LEU A 920 -0.23 -56.31 -30.31
C LEU A 920 -0.04 -56.11 -31.82
N THR A 921 0.35 -54.91 -32.24
CA THR A 921 0.87 -54.65 -33.59
C THR A 921 2.25 -54.03 -33.50
N LEU A 922 3.24 -54.69 -34.11
CA LEU A 922 4.60 -54.19 -34.22
C LEU A 922 4.74 -53.22 -35.39
N SER A 923 5.58 -52.22 -35.21
CA SER A 923 5.87 -51.16 -36.17
C SER A 923 7.32 -50.70 -36.03
N GLY A 924 7.75 -49.76 -36.87
CA GLY A 924 9.06 -49.12 -36.74
C GLY A 924 10.23 -50.10 -36.84
N SER A 925 10.96 -50.24 -35.73
CA SER A 925 12.16 -51.09 -35.61
C SER A 925 11.99 -52.30 -34.69
N ALA A 926 10.78 -52.56 -34.21
CA ALA A 926 10.47 -53.71 -33.36
C ALA A 926 10.87 -55.02 -34.04
N TYR A 927 11.68 -55.84 -33.37
CA TYR A 927 12.09 -57.16 -33.86
C TYR A 927 11.24 -58.27 -33.24
N SER A 928 10.90 -58.20 -31.95
CA SER A 928 10.13 -59.24 -31.27
C SER A 928 8.86 -58.75 -30.57
N GLY A 929 7.80 -59.54 -30.67
CA GLY A 929 6.52 -59.31 -29.98
C GLY A 929 6.10 -60.56 -29.20
N THR A 930 5.68 -60.39 -27.94
CA THR A 930 5.26 -61.50 -27.08
C THR A 930 3.89 -61.23 -26.44
N GLY A 931 3.02 -62.22 -26.45
CA GLY A 931 1.71 -62.21 -25.78
C GLY A 931 1.78 -62.42 -24.26
N ASN A 932 0.62 -62.74 -23.68
CA ASN A 932 0.42 -62.95 -22.26
C ASN A 932 -0.18 -64.34 -21.96
N ALA A 933 -1.34 -64.43 -21.33
CA ALA A 933 -2.03 -65.68 -20.98
C ALA A 933 -3.48 -65.72 -21.51
N LEU A 934 -3.80 -64.82 -22.45
CA LEU A 934 -5.10 -64.62 -23.08
C LEU A 934 -5.04 -65.09 -24.54
N ASN A 935 -6.17 -65.05 -25.25
CA ASN A 935 -6.17 -65.32 -26.69
C ASN A 935 -5.70 -64.05 -27.43
N ASN A 936 -4.41 -63.90 -27.67
CA ASN A 936 -3.84 -62.68 -28.23
C ASN A 936 -3.94 -62.62 -29.76
N VAL A 937 -4.03 -61.41 -30.31
CA VAL A 937 -3.80 -61.17 -31.75
C VAL A 937 -2.50 -60.39 -31.91
N ILE A 938 -1.46 -61.04 -32.42
CA ILE A 938 -0.12 -60.47 -32.56
C ILE A 938 0.18 -60.31 -34.06
N ARG A 939 0.41 -59.06 -34.47
CA ARG A 939 0.80 -58.68 -35.83
C ARG A 939 2.24 -58.17 -35.85
N GLY A 940 3.09 -58.79 -36.65
CA GLY A 940 4.40 -58.25 -36.97
C GLY A 940 4.33 -57.14 -38.03
N SER A 941 5.50 -56.80 -38.55
CA SER A 941 5.76 -55.65 -39.42
C SER A 941 6.07 -56.11 -40.85
N ALA A 942 6.85 -55.32 -41.60
CA ALA A 942 7.40 -55.71 -42.91
C ALA A 942 8.90 -56.07 -42.84
N GLY A 943 9.42 -56.33 -41.63
CA GLY A 943 10.76 -56.87 -41.38
C GLY A 943 10.68 -58.20 -40.62
N ALA A 944 11.73 -59.01 -40.74
CA ALA A 944 11.82 -60.33 -40.09
C ALA A 944 11.60 -60.24 -38.57
N ASN A 945 10.45 -60.73 -38.11
CA ASN A 945 9.97 -60.61 -36.74
C ASN A 945 9.97 -61.95 -35.97
N ALA A 946 10.18 -61.88 -34.66
CA ALA A 946 10.07 -63.01 -33.74
C ALA A 946 8.83 -62.86 -32.85
N LEU A 947 7.76 -63.61 -33.16
CA LEU A 947 6.47 -63.52 -32.48
C LEU A 947 6.22 -64.76 -31.61
N SER A 948 5.70 -64.55 -30.40
CA SER A 948 5.36 -65.62 -29.45
C SER A 948 3.99 -65.36 -28.80
N GLY A 949 3.03 -66.28 -28.96
CA GLY A 949 1.71 -66.20 -28.32
C GLY A 949 1.78 -66.39 -26.80
N GLU A 950 2.50 -67.44 -26.38
CA GLU A 950 2.72 -67.92 -24.99
C GLU A 950 1.65 -68.88 -24.49
N ALA A 951 0.48 -68.39 -24.07
CA ALA A 951 -0.60 -69.26 -23.59
C ALA A 951 -1.97 -68.65 -23.85
N GLY A 952 -2.86 -69.42 -24.46
CA GLY A 952 -4.08 -68.89 -25.06
C GLY A 952 -4.32 -69.58 -26.40
N ASN A 953 -5.40 -69.23 -27.09
CA ASN A 953 -5.58 -69.60 -28.49
C ASN A 953 -5.20 -68.40 -29.34
N ASP A 954 -3.92 -68.29 -29.67
CA ASP A 954 -3.33 -67.06 -30.19
C ASP A 954 -3.44 -66.96 -31.71
N THR A 955 -3.56 -65.75 -32.24
CA THR A 955 -3.50 -65.47 -33.69
C THR A 955 -2.23 -64.70 -34.01
N LEU A 956 -1.26 -65.38 -34.64
CA LEU A 956 0.02 -64.80 -35.04
C LEU A 956 0.01 -64.51 -36.54
N ILE A 957 0.18 -63.23 -36.90
CA ILE A 957 0.36 -62.74 -38.27
C ILE A 957 1.78 -62.22 -38.36
N GLY A 958 2.68 -62.95 -39.04
CA GLY A 958 4.08 -62.55 -39.19
C GLY A 958 4.23 -61.17 -39.85
N GLY A 959 3.48 -60.97 -40.94
CA GLY A 959 3.52 -59.76 -41.74
C GLY A 959 4.24 -60.05 -43.05
N GLY A 960 5.39 -59.41 -43.26
CA GLY A 960 6.32 -59.79 -44.32
C GLY A 960 7.75 -59.76 -43.81
N GLY A 961 8.54 -60.79 -44.15
CA GLY A 961 9.88 -60.93 -43.61
C GLY A 961 10.47 -62.32 -43.90
N ASP A 962 11.33 -62.77 -43.00
CA ASP A 962 11.65 -64.18 -42.83
C ASP A 962 11.39 -64.46 -41.33
N ASP A 963 10.11 -64.67 -40.99
CA ASP A 963 9.61 -64.54 -39.61
C ASP A 963 9.80 -65.82 -38.77
N LEU A 964 9.68 -65.66 -37.47
CA LEU A 964 9.86 -66.70 -36.49
C LEU A 964 8.70 -66.72 -35.51
N LEU A 965 7.77 -67.67 -35.71
CA LEU A 965 6.52 -67.75 -34.98
C LEU A 965 6.57 -68.90 -33.97
N THR A 966 6.01 -68.67 -32.79
CA THR A 966 5.87 -69.65 -31.70
C THR A 966 4.47 -69.48 -31.13
N GLY A 967 3.62 -70.51 -31.21
CA GLY A 967 2.25 -70.43 -30.68
C GLY A 967 2.28 -70.39 -29.15
N GLY A 968 2.88 -71.41 -28.56
CA GLY A 968 2.94 -71.64 -27.13
C GLY A 968 2.00 -72.76 -26.72
N SER A 969 1.06 -72.48 -25.81
CA SER A 969 0.10 -73.48 -25.33
C SER A 969 -1.36 -73.06 -25.53
N GLY A 970 -1.98 -73.66 -26.55
CA GLY A 970 -3.43 -73.69 -26.71
C GLY A 970 -3.87 -74.34 -28.01
N SER A 971 -4.44 -73.55 -28.91
CA SER A 971 -4.89 -73.97 -30.24
C SER A 971 -4.80 -72.78 -31.17
N ASP A 972 -3.62 -72.63 -31.75
CA ASP A 972 -3.16 -71.34 -32.29
C ASP A 972 -3.44 -71.21 -33.80
N ARG A 973 -3.49 -69.97 -34.29
CA ARG A 973 -3.74 -69.63 -35.69
C ARG A 973 -2.59 -68.80 -36.25
N PHE A 974 -1.75 -69.44 -37.05
CA PHE A 974 -0.69 -68.77 -37.80
C PHE A 974 -1.26 -68.32 -39.15
N VAL A 975 -1.36 -67.01 -39.39
CA VAL A 975 -2.05 -66.44 -40.56
C VAL A 975 -1.03 -65.84 -41.53
N PHE A 976 -1.11 -66.25 -42.80
CA PHE A 976 -0.22 -65.79 -43.86
C PHE A 976 -1.02 -65.18 -45.03
N ALA A 977 -0.49 -64.10 -45.60
CA ALA A 977 -1.05 -63.37 -46.73
C ALA A 977 0.03 -63.12 -47.79
N ASP A 978 -0.35 -62.59 -48.96
CA ASP A 978 0.58 -62.36 -50.07
C ASP A 978 1.82 -61.54 -49.64
N GLY A 979 3.01 -62.09 -49.88
CA GLY A 979 4.30 -61.44 -49.59
C GLY A 979 4.91 -61.74 -48.22
N PHE A 980 4.44 -62.77 -47.50
CA PHE A 980 4.95 -63.11 -46.16
C PHE A 980 6.45 -63.48 -46.13
N GLY A 981 6.99 -64.13 -47.17
CA GLY A 981 8.40 -64.51 -47.23
C GLY A 981 8.71 -65.89 -46.63
N LYS A 982 9.77 -66.05 -45.81
CA LYS A 982 10.22 -67.38 -45.35
C LYS A 982 10.16 -67.56 -43.85
N ASP A 983 9.01 -68.04 -43.41
CA ASP A 983 8.68 -68.07 -41.99
C ASP A 983 8.96 -69.44 -41.37
N THR A 984 9.24 -69.47 -40.08
CA THR A 984 9.50 -70.68 -39.31
C THR A 984 8.57 -70.75 -38.11
N ILE A 985 7.72 -71.78 -38.04
CA ILE A 985 6.91 -72.08 -36.85
C ILE A 985 7.66 -73.11 -35.99
N ARG A 986 7.86 -72.80 -34.71
CA ARG A 986 8.74 -73.59 -33.82
C ARG A 986 8.09 -74.80 -33.14
N ASP A 987 6.78 -74.77 -32.95
CA ASP A 987 6.06 -75.61 -31.99
C ASP A 987 4.69 -76.12 -32.46
N PHE A 988 4.35 -75.88 -33.73
CA PHE A 988 3.07 -76.24 -34.37
C PHE A 988 2.58 -77.63 -33.96
N GLY A 989 1.45 -77.69 -33.25
CA GLY A 989 1.00 -78.86 -32.54
C GLY A 989 -0.51 -79.07 -32.57
N ARG A 990 -1.00 -79.83 -31.58
CA ARG A 990 -2.37 -80.35 -31.60
C ARG A 990 -3.40 -79.30 -31.17
N GLY A 991 -4.09 -78.77 -32.16
CA GLY A 991 -5.09 -77.71 -32.02
C GLY A 991 -4.82 -76.60 -33.03
N ASP A 992 -3.56 -76.48 -33.44
CA ASP A 992 -3.08 -75.38 -34.24
C ASP A 992 -3.47 -75.48 -35.71
N THR A 993 -3.57 -74.30 -36.31
CA THR A 993 -3.94 -74.09 -37.70
C THR A 993 -3.00 -73.08 -38.36
N ILE A 994 -2.63 -73.38 -39.60
CA ILE A 994 -1.98 -72.44 -40.50
C ILE A 994 -3.06 -71.99 -41.48
N ASP A 995 -3.45 -70.73 -41.41
CA ASP A 995 -4.45 -70.09 -42.25
C ASP A 995 -3.76 -69.38 -43.41
N ILE A 996 -4.10 -69.79 -44.63
CA ILE A 996 -3.61 -69.20 -45.88
C ILE A 996 -4.76 -68.70 -46.75
N ALA A 997 -5.95 -68.48 -46.17
CA ALA A 997 -7.12 -67.99 -46.91
C ALA A 997 -6.93 -66.58 -47.51
N ALA A 998 -5.94 -65.83 -47.01
CA ALA A 998 -5.52 -64.52 -47.51
C ALA A 998 -4.33 -64.58 -48.50
N TYR A 999 -3.85 -65.77 -48.87
CA TYR A 999 -2.74 -65.98 -49.81
C TYR A 999 -3.24 -66.47 -51.18
N THR A 1000 -2.71 -65.89 -52.25
CA THR A 1000 -3.07 -66.19 -53.63
C THR A 1000 -2.26 -67.37 -54.17
N LEU A 1001 -2.81 -68.59 -54.06
CA LEU A 1001 -2.17 -69.83 -54.54
C LEU A 1001 -2.11 -69.93 -56.09
N ASP A 1002 -0.90 -69.96 -56.67
CA ASP A 1002 -0.65 -70.41 -58.07
C ASP A 1002 -0.35 -71.92 -58.15
N GLY A 1003 -1.20 -72.73 -57.51
CA GLY A 1003 -1.08 -74.18 -57.48
C GLY A 1003 -1.41 -74.80 -56.13
N ALA A 1004 -1.30 -76.14 -56.05
CA ALA A 1004 -1.39 -76.82 -54.76
C ALA A 1004 -0.06 -76.69 -54.00
N PRO A 1005 -0.08 -76.37 -52.69
CA PRO A 1005 1.12 -76.30 -51.86
C PRO A 1005 2.04 -77.53 -51.97
N ILE A 1006 3.35 -77.31 -52.02
CA ILE A 1006 4.36 -78.38 -52.06
C ILE A 1006 4.86 -78.63 -50.64
N VAL A 1007 4.43 -79.74 -50.03
CA VAL A 1007 4.86 -80.14 -48.69
C VAL A 1007 6.04 -81.11 -48.78
N THR A 1008 7.19 -80.73 -48.22
CA THR A 1008 8.47 -81.46 -48.33
C THR A 1008 9.04 -81.82 -46.95
N ASP A 1009 9.49 -83.07 -46.80
CA ASP A 1009 10.28 -83.54 -45.65
C ASP A 1009 11.70 -82.91 -45.69
N VAL A 1010 12.08 -82.24 -44.60
CA VAL A 1010 13.42 -81.65 -44.40
C VAL A 1010 14.03 -82.18 -43.10
N GLY A 1011 14.06 -83.51 -42.94
CA GLY A 1011 14.75 -84.20 -41.86
C GLY A 1011 13.86 -84.40 -40.64
N SER A 1012 14.00 -83.56 -39.62
CA SER A 1012 13.05 -83.51 -38.48
C SER A 1012 11.85 -82.62 -38.76
N ASP A 1013 11.93 -81.80 -39.80
CA ASP A 1013 11.06 -80.64 -40.04
C ASP A 1013 10.27 -80.80 -41.35
N THR A 1014 9.21 -80.02 -41.53
CA THR A 1014 8.42 -79.97 -42.77
C THR A 1014 8.51 -78.58 -43.38
N LEU A 1015 8.82 -78.49 -44.68
CA LEU A 1015 8.73 -77.25 -45.45
C LEU A 1015 7.46 -77.26 -46.30
N ILE A 1016 6.61 -76.24 -46.13
CA ILE A 1016 5.47 -75.94 -46.99
C ILE A 1016 5.90 -74.82 -47.94
N ASP A 1017 6.00 -75.11 -49.23
CA ASP A 1017 6.28 -74.13 -50.28
C ASP A 1017 4.96 -73.73 -50.97
N LEU A 1018 4.64 -72.44 -50.92
CA LEU A 1018 3.40 -71.86 -51.46
C LEU A 1018 3.62 -71.12 -52.80
N GLY A 1019 4.82 -71.23 -53.39
CA GLY A 1019 5.19 -70.55 -54.62
C GLY A 1019 5.81 -69.16 -54.41
N ASP A 1020 6.37 -68.62 -55.49
CA ASP A 1020 7.01 -67.29 -55.58
C ASP A 1020 8.04 -66.93 -54.48
N GLY A 1021 8.61 -67.97 -53.84
CA GLY A 1021 9.63 -67.84 -52.80
C GLY A 1021 9.09 -67.78 -51.38
N ASN A 1022 7.76 -67.86 -51.20
CA ASN A 1022 7.11 -67.86 -49.89
C ASN A 1022 7.04 -69.29 -49.33
N THR A 1023 7.65 -69.52 -48.16
CA THR A 1023 7.77 -70.87 -47.59
C THR A 1023 7.63 -70.88 -46.07
N ILE A 1024 6.89 -71.84 -45.52
CA ILE A 1024 6.69 -72.01 -44.07
C ILE A 1024 7.43 -73.28 -43.61
N LEU A 1025 8.38 -73.15 -42.69
CA LEU A 1025 9.16 -74.25 -42.10
C LEU A 1025 8.60 -74.62 -40.71
N LEU A 1026 8.02 -75.80 -40.59
CA LEU A 1026 7.50 -76.35 -39.33
C LEU A 1026 8.56 -77.20 -38.65
N LYS A 1027 9.04 -76.77 -37.48
CA LYS A 1027 10.06 -77.47 -36.70
C LYS A 1027 9.49 -78.70 -35.99
N GLY A 1028 10.18 -79.84 -36.12
CA GLY A 1028 9.81 -81.08 -35.43
C GLY A 1028 8.54 -81.78 -35.94
N ILE A 1029 7.94 -81.29 -37.03
CA ILE A 1029 6.71 -81.84 -37.64
C ILE A 1029 7.05 -82.56 -38.93
N GLN A 1030 6.42 -83.71 -39.17
CA GLN A 1030 6.57 -84.51 -40.38
C GLN A 1030 5.37 -84.32 -41.31
N PRO A 1031 5.52 -84.44 -42.65
CA PRO A 1031 4.42 -84.12 -43.59
C PRO A 1031 3.15 -84.95 -43.38
N GLY A 1032 3.27 -86.18 -42.86
CA GLY A 1032 2.15 -87.06 -42.55
C GLY A 1032 1.33 -86.66 -41.31
N GLN A 1033 1.79 -85.66 -40.54
CA GLN A 1033 1.07 -85.08 -39.39
C GLN A 1033 0.26 -83.84 -39.79
N LEU A 1034 0.15 -83.53 -41.08
CA LEU A 1034 -0.61 -82.39 -41.59
C LEU A 1034 -1.84 -82.86 -42.36
N SER A 1035 -2.94 -82.13 -42.17
CA SER A 1035 -4.08 -82.11 -43.10
C SER A 1035 -4.15 -80.77 -43.81
N PHE A 1036 -4.68 -80.76 -45.02
CA PHE A 1036 -4.91 -79.55 -45.82
C PHE A 1036 -6.36 -79.53 -46.30
N THR A 1037 -7.08 -78.43 -46.07
CA THR A 1037 -8.51 -78.27 -46.44
C THR A 1037 -8.74 -77.50 -47.74
N GLY A 1038 -7.68 -76.91 -48.30
CA GLY A 1038 -7.72 -76.07 -49.50
C GLY A 1038 -7.27 -74.63 -49.23
N ASP A 1039 -7.48 -74.17 -48.00
CA ASP A 1039 -7.27 -72.81 -47.50
C ASP A 1039 -6.55 -72.75 -46.14
N ALA A 1040 -6.41 -73.89 -45.46
CA ALA A 1040 -5.68 -74.01 -44.20
C ALA A 1040 -4.99 -75.38 -44.06
N PHE A 1041 -3.92 -75.42 -43.26
CA PHE A 1041 -3.35 -76.65 -42.71
C PHE A 1041 -3.71 -76.80 -41.24
N GLY A 1042 -3.92 -78.04 -40.79
CA GLY A 1042 -4.15 -78.38 -39.39
C GLY A 1042 -3.41 -79.65 -38.99
N TYR A 1043 -2.96 -79.72 -37.73
CA TYR A 1043 -2.23 -80.88 -37.20
C TYR A 1043 -3.13 -82.12 -37.04
N VAL A 1044 -2.62 -83.28 -37.47
CA VAL A 1044 -3.28 -84.59 -37.36
C VAL A 1044 -2.29 -85.61 -36.80
N GLY A 1045 -2.19 -85.68 -35.47
CA GLY A 1045 -1.33 -86.62 -34.73
C GLY A 1045 -1.69 -86.74 -33.25
#